data_AF-A0A1G6IKV0-F1
#
_entry.id   AF-A0A1G6IKV0-F1
#
_cell.length_a   1.000
_cell.length_b   1.000
_cell.length_c   1.000
_cell.angle_alpha   90.00
_cell.angle_beta   90.00
_cell.angle_gamma   90.00
#
_symmetry.space_group_name_H-M   'P 1'
#
loop_
_entity.id
_entity.type
_entity.pdbx_description
1 polymer ?
#
loop_
_entity_poly.entity_id
_entity_poly.type
_entity_poly.pdbx_seq_one_letter_code
_entity_poly.pdbx_strand_id
1 'polypeptide(L)'
;MFWRIFIFEIKYRLSRPATYIYFALFLILCILMLTVENISIGMIPATANKNAPFVFAIMSAIFTAFGMLVTSAMMSTPIIRDYEHDTHHFIYSMPITKWQYLGGRFFGSLAMTIFVFLSLPIGMMIGTTIAQLFGLHEDKMGPFMLWSYFQPFFILAIPNILFTGAIFFALSSTTKKMVYSYLGNVVLLIGYLISVNLLSNLDNIKVASVLDPFGLISLSQMTRYWTVVEYNTQFLTPDLYLFLNRLLWVGIGFMILWVSYRKFSFTVPKSRAKKGSDLNVANENGPLLTLPRLAQNFRQMTYIKLMFKQAWLYFKSTVTEIAFITILLAGIGLIASGAISTGSRYSTEFYPVTYSMLESMGGSFTLFILIILTFFSGELIWKERTVKLNQIYDTLPVPSWATFASKYIAMLLVTLLLLGVIMATCLVVQISRSYYVFEFSQYFTGLFLISFSDYAILLALIMFIQTISPNKFVGFVMVMAYYIISGMLSSIGLEDGLLRPNAIPGYTYSDMNGYGAFLAPIAWFTIYWGAFAGMIWLLSNLFWNRGTETGTKSAWHRAKARFQSKTIKMAFAVLGVIFLASGAFIFYNTHILNSFETSKHQEKMAVKFEQQYKWIEKKAQPKIVDANIFVDIFPSDGKLDIAGTLFLKNTFSVAIDSVYLNLSNTGLTIEKFTLNGDKVDVLDRYYGIFAAKLHQPLQPGDSIPLVFKYSYKKLGSSNSSNEPKVAENGTFVNSKEVLPTIGYNEGQELGDKDKRKKYKLPVKQRMAFITDSTMWSNTYLGNDGGWIRFRTTVSTSADQIAIAPGNLVKEWKQNGRNYYSYNHEGKILNFYSFLSARYEVKREEYKGIKLEVLYHKGHEFNLDKMFKSMRMSLDYFQANFSPFQHKYLRIVEFPRYASFAQSFPATIPYSENIGFIADLRDSTNIDYVFYVTAHEIAHQWWAHQVCGANVQGATLMSEALAQYSALMVMEKEYGKTKMRKFLKYELDKYLGSRKYEKEKENPLYLNENQGYIHYNKGSVTMYSLRDYIGEANLNKALAKFTADWAFKEPLFPVSTQFLPYLSEATPDSLKYLIKDLFETITLYSNRAKTATVETLANGKYKVVLTVESQKLRADSTGVEHEIKFADYIDIGVMAKDGKEDKLLYLQKHKVIPGTNRFEIIVNSKPEIAGIDPMNKLIDRDSDDNRVSVEKI
;
A
#
# COMPACT_ATOMS: atom_id res chain seq x y z
N MET A 1 -3.53 8.30 54.18
CA MET A 1 -2.32 8.58 53.38
C MET A 1 -2.50 8.40 51.87
N PHE A 2 -3.23 7.38 51.39
CA PHE A 2 -3.53 7.19 49.95
C PHE A 2 -3.95 8.49 49.23
N TRP A 3 -5.01 9.16 49.70
CA TRP A 3 -5.53 10.39 49.08
C TRP A 3 -4.51 11.53 49.03
N ARG A 4 -3.63 11.63 50.02
CA ARG A 4 -2.56 12.65 50.02
C ARG A 4 -1.52 12.37 48.94
N ILE A 5 -1.13 11.11 48.76
CA ILE A 5 -0.19 10.69 47.70
C ILE A 5 -0.83 10.86 46.31
N PHE A 6 -2.11 10.47 46.17
CA PHE A 6 -2.88 10.67 44.96
C PHE A 6 -2.97 12.14 44.54
N ILE A 7 -3.40 13.02 45.46
CA ILE A 7 -3.50 14.47 45.21
C ILE A 7 -2.10 15.07 44.94
N PHE A 8 -1.06 14.60 45.63
CA PHE A 8 0.31 15.03 45.38
C PHE A 8 0.74 14.74 43.95
N GLU A 9 0.48 13.55 43.42
CA GLU A 9 0.83 13.24 42.02
C GLU A 9 0.09 14.11 41.02
N ILE A 10 -1.21 14.37 41.25
CA ILE A 10 -2.00 15.27 40.40
C ILE A 10 -1.40 16.68 40.42
N LYS A 11 -1.18 17.27 41.60
CA LYS A 11 -0.61 18.61 41.74
C LYS A 11 0.79 18.69 41.13
N TYR A 12 1.63 17.68 41.36
CA TYR A 12 2.96 17.60 40.79
C TYR A 12 2.90 17.59 39.25
N ARG A 13 2.07 16.75 38.65
CA ARG A 13 1.96 16.65 37.18
C ARG A 13 1.36 17.90 36.54
N LEU A 14 0.36 18.53 37.19
CA LEU A 14 -0.20 19.80 36.72
C LEU A 14 0.81 20.95 36.79
N SER A 15 1.82 20.90 37.67
CA SER A 15 2.87 21.92 37.70
C SER A 15 3.97 21.73 36.63
N ARG A 16 3.95 20.62 35.87
CA ARG A 16 5.01 20.28 34.92
C ARG A 16 4.60 20.64 33.48
N PRO A 17 5.43 21.41 32.74
CA PRO A 17 5.16 21.75 31.35
C PRO A 17 4.95 20.54 30.43
N ALA A 18 5.63 19.42 30.71
CA ALA A 18 5.55 18.20 29.92
C ALA A 18 4.11 17.66 29.76
N THR A 19 3.28 17.75 30.80
CA THR A 19 1.88 17.29 30.77
C THR A 19 1.08 18.07 29.71
N TYR A 20 1.24 19.39 29.69
CA TYR A 20 0.55 20.25 28.73
C TYR A 20 1.12 20.15 27.32
N ILE A 21 2.42 19.88 27.18
CA ILE A 21 3.05 19.62 25.87
C ILE A 21 2.44 18.35 25.26
N TYR A 22 2.30 17.26 26.02
CA TYR A 22 1.67 16.04 25.52
C TYR A 22 0.18 16.23 25.20
N PHE A 23 -0.54 16.96 26.06
CA PHE A 23 -1.94 17.31 25.79
C PHE A 23 -2.08 18.14 24.50
N ALA A 24 -1.27 19.20 24.35
CA ALA A 24 -1.29 20.07 23.18
C ALA A 24 -0.89 19.31 21.90
N LEU A 25 0.09 18.41 21.98
CA LEU A 25 0.51 17.58 20.85
C LEU A 25 -0.67 16.77 20.29
N PHE A 26 -1.34 15.97 21.13
CA PHE A 26 -2.49 15.17 20.68
C PHE A 26 -3.68 16.04 20.26
N LEU A 27 -3.93 17.14 20.97
CA LEU A 27 -4.99 18.10 20.62
C LEU A 27 -4.78 18.67 19.20
N ILE A 28 -3.58 19.19 18.92
CA ILE A 28 -3.23 19.78 17.64
C ILE A 28 -3.29 18.73 16.53
N LEU A 29 -2.80 17.51 16.78
CA LEU A 29 -2.87 16.43 15.81
C LEU A 29 -4.31 16.08 15.42
N CYS A 30 -5.21 15.95 16.41
CA CYS A 30 -6.63 15.70 16.14
C CYS A 30 -7.30 16.86 15.38
N ILE A 31 -6.98 18.12 15.70
CA ILE A 31 -7.50 19.29 14.98
C ILE A 31 -7.02 19.30 13.53
N LEU A 32 -5.72 19.11 13.30
CA LEU A 32 -5.13 19.11 11.95
C LEU A 32 -5.71 18.01 11.07
N MET A 33 -6.01 16.84 11.62
CA MET A 33 -6.60 15.72 10.86
C MET A 33 -8.01 16.00 10.33
N LEU A 34 -8.78 16.84 11.02
CA LEU A 34 -10.14 17.19 10.60
C LEU A 34 -10.19 18.47 9.75
N THR A 35 -9.13 19.26 9.77
CA THR A 35 -9.07 20.57 9.11
C THR A 35 -8.21 20.60 7.85
N VAL A 36 -7.28 19.66 7.70
CA VAL A 36 -6.41 19.56 6.52
C VAL A 36 -6.86 18.39 5.64
N GLU A 37 -7.23 18.69 4.39
CA GLU A 37 -7.89 17.72 3.50
C GLU A 37 -7.06 16.43 3.26
N ASN A 38 -5.74 16.59 3.14
CA ASN A 38 -4.79 15.53 2.78
C ASN A 38 -4.15 14.84 4.00
N ILE A 39 -4.75 14.97 5.19
CA ILE A 39 -4.30 14.23 6.38
C ILE A 39 -5.38 13.21 6.73
N SER A 40 -5.03 11.93 6.57
CA SER A 40 -5.86 10.81 7.02
C SER A 40 -4.97 9.81 7.76
N ILE A 41 -5.37 9.43 8.97
CA ILE A 41 -4.72 8.38 9.74
C ILE A 41 -5.64 7.16 9.79
N GLY A 42 -5.11 6.01 9.38
CA GLY A 42 -5.89 4.78 9.19
C GLY A 42 -6.59 4.74 7.82
N MET A 43 -6.93 3.53 7.36
CA MET A 43 -7.67 3.33 6.12
C MET A 43 -9.15 3.70 6.32
N ILE A 44 -9.45 5.00 6.21
CA ILE A 44 -10.83 5.53 6.29
C ILE A 44 -11.41 5.59 4.86
N PRO A 45 -12.59 5.02 4.61
CA PRO A 45 -13.24 5.16 3.31
C PRO A 45 -13.47 6.63 2.91
N ALA A 46 -13.28 6.96 1.64
CA ALA A 46 -13.40 8.34 1.15
C ALA A 46 -14.83 8.92 1.28
N THR A 47 -15.84 8.05 1.35
CA THR A 47 -17.26 8.35 1.54
C THR A 47 -17.71 8.33 3.00
N ALA A 48 -16.80 7.96 3.93
CA ALA A 48 -17.09 8.10 5.34
C ALA A 48 -17.07 9.58 5.72
N ASN A 49 -18.04 9.98 6.54
CA ASN A 49 -18.07 11.30 7.16
C ASN A 49 -16.82 11.47 8.03
N LYS A 50 -16.20 12.65 7.98
CA LYS A 50 -15.02 12.99 8.79
C LYS A 50 -15.31 12.90 10.30
N ASN A 51 -16.57 13.08 10.70
CA ASN A 51 -17.04 12.95 12.07
C ASN A 51 -17.83 11.66 12.36
N ALA A 52 -17.66 10.63 11.53
CA ALA A 52 -18.30 9.33 11.75
C ALA A 52 -17.79 8.65 13.04
N PRO A 53 -18.64 7.90 13.77
CA PRO A 53 -18.24 7.17 14.97
C PRO A 53 -17.02 6.27 14.77
N PHE A 54 -16.94 5.60 13.61
CA PHE A 54 -15.81 4.75 13.27
C PHE A 54 -14.49 5.53 13.14
N VAL A 55 -14.51 6.74 12.56
CA VAL A 55 -13.30 7.57 12.39
C VAL A 55 -12.69 7.88 13.76
N PHE A 56 -13.52 8.25 14.73
CA PHE A 56 -13.05 8.49 16.10
C PHE A 56 -12.61 7.22 16.81
N ALA A 57 -13.22 6.07 16.49
CA ALA A 57 -12.80 4.78 17.01
C ALA A 57 -11.40 4.36 16.54
N ILE A 58 -11.17 4.37 15.22
CA ILE A 58 -9.89 3.99 14.64
C ILE A 58 -8.79 4.98 15.08
N MET A 59 -9.09 6.28 15.14
CA MET A 59 -8.15 7.27 15.66
C MET A 59 -7.83 7.02 17.14
N SER A 60 -8.83 6.77 17.99
CA SER A 60 -8.60 6.50 19.42
C SER A 60 -7.71 5.28 19.63
N ALA A 61 -7.92 4.21 18.86
CA ALA A 61 -7.08 3.02 18.92
C ALA A 61 -5.64 3.30 18.45
N ILE A 62 -5.46 3.99 17.31
CA ILE A 62 -4.13 4.33 16.77
C ILE A 62 -3.37 5.26 17.72
N PHE A 63 -4.00 6.34 18.19
CA PHE A 63 -3.36 7.30 19.09
C PHE A 63 -2.99 6.70 20.43
N THR A 64 -3.76 5.74 20.96
CA THR A 64 -3.37 5.04 22.20
C THR A 64 -2.31 3.96 21.96
N ALA A 65 -2.30 3.32 20.79
CA ALA A 65 -1.25 2.40 20.40
C ALA A 65 0.11 3.11 20.30
N PHE A 66 0.23 4.18 19.52
CA PHE A 66 1.49 4.95 19.43
C PHE A 66 1.74 5.84 20.65
N GLY A 67 0.67 6.29 21.31
CA GLY A 67 0.72 7.07 22.54
C GLY A 67 1.24 6.30 23.75
N MET A 68 1.49 5.00 23.65
CA MET A 68 2.15 4.21 24.69
C MET A 68 3.52 4.78 25.12
N LEU A 69 4.23 5.51 24.23
CA LEU A 69 5.43 6.29 24.58
C LEU A 69 5.13 7.34 25.66
N VAL A 70 4.02 8.06 25.50
CA VAL A 70 3.53 9.04 26.47
C VAL A 70 3.07 8.33 27.73
N THR A 71 2.32 7.22 27.62
CA THR A 71 1.91 6.41 28.77
C THR A 71 3.11 5.91 29.56
N SER A 72 4.17 5.43 28.91
CA SER A 72 5.42 5.00 29.54
C SER A 72 6.09 6.15 30.30
N ALA A 73 6.21 7.33 29.68
CA ALA A 73 6.76 8.50 30.32
C ALA A 73 5.91 8.98 31.52
N MET A 74 4.59 8.88 31.46
CA MET A 74 3.71 9.33 32.55
C MET A 74 3.61 8.32 33.69
N MET A 75 3.55 7.02 33.39
CA MET A 75 3.33 5.96 34.38
C MET A 75 4.62 5.47 35.05
N SER A 76 5.80 5.73 34.46
CA SER A 76 7.08 5.27 35.03
C SER A 76 7.73 6.26 36.01
N THR A 77 7.59 7.57 35.80
CA THR A 77 8.24 8.59 36.65
C THR A 77 7.88 8.55 38.15
N PRO A 78 6.62 8.29 38.58
CA PRO A 78 6.21 8.50 39.97
C PRO A 78 7.05 7.71 41.00
N ILE A 79 7.48 6.51 40.61
CA ILE A 79 8.36 5.67 41.45
C ILE A 79 9.83 5.99 41.18
N ILE A 80 10.23 6.08 39.92
CA ILE A 80 11.63 6.32 39.54
C ILE A 80 12.15 7.65 40.10
N ARG A 81 11.32 8.69 40.13
CA ARG A 81 11.65 10.00 40.70
C ARG A 81 12.14 9.90 42.14
N ASP A 82 11.53 9.03 42.93
CA ASP A 82 11.89 8.87 44.34
C ASP A 82 13.30 8.25 44.48
N TYR A 83 13.76 7.48 43.47
CA TYR A 83 15.11 6.92 43.40
C TYR A 83 16.11 7.88 42.75
N GLU A 84 15.76 8.56 41.65
CA GLU A 84 16.65 9.50 40.95
C GLU A 84 17.06 10.70 41.79
N HIS A 85 16.20 11.11 42.73
CA HIS A 85 16.47 12.19 43.68
C HIS A 85 16.86 11.70 45.08
N ASP A 86 17.12 10.39 45.24
CA ASP A 86 17.47 9.77 46.53
C ASP A 86 16.47 10.04 47.68
N THR A 87 15.22 10.40 47.37
CA THR A 87 14.17 10.72 48.37
C THR A 87 13.45 9.48 48.90
N HIS A 88 13.62 8.32 48.25
CA HIS A 88 12.99 7.06 48.63
C HIS A 88 13.30 6.63 50.07
N HIS A 89 14.49 6.96 50.59
CA HIS A 89 14.88 6.68 51.97
C HIS A 89 13.93 7.32 52.99
N PHE A 90 13.53 8.58 52.76
CA PHE A 90 12.62 9.32 53.64
C PHE A 90 11.18 8.82 53.54
N ILE A 91 10.75 8.45 52.33
CA ILE A 91 9.38 7.99 52.09
C ILE A 91 9.18 6.59 52.70
N TYR A 92 10.20 5.73 52.62
CA TYR A 92 10.11 4.33 53.08
C TYR A 92 10.17 4.21 54.61
N SER A 93 10.63 5.25 55.33
CA SER A 93 10.58 5.33 56.79
C SER A 93 9.26 5.88 57.34
N MET A 94 8.35 6.37 56.49
CA MET A 94 7.03 6.84 56.93
C MET A 94 6.09 5.67 57.24
N PRO A 95 5.10 5.83 58.15
CA PRO A 95 4.09 4.81 58.46
C PRO A 95 3.05 4.69 57.32
N ILE A 96 3.48 4.30 56.13
CA ILE A 96 2.66 4.13 54.93
C ILE A 96 2.55 2.66 54.54
N THR A 97 1.34 2.20 54.19
CA THR A 97 1.16 0.83 53.71
C THR A 97 1.53 0.72 52.22
N LYS A 98 1.86 -0.50 51.75
CA LYS A 98 2.15 -0.77 50.32
C LYS A 98 1.03 -0.29 49.40
N TRP A 99 -0.22 -0.50 49.79
CA TRP A 99 -1.40 -0.07 49.01
C TRP A 99 -1.52 1.45 48.96
N GLN A 100 -1.32 2.12 50.10
CA GLN A 100 -1.39 3.57 50.17
C GLN A 100 -0.32 4.23 49.29
N TYR A 101 0.89 3.68 49.27
CA TYR A 101 1.99 4.16 48.43
C TYR A 101 1.78 3.84 46.94
N LEU A 102 1.72 2.55 46.58
CA LEU A 102 1.62 2.13 45.18
C LEU A 102 0.30 2.54 44.54
N GLY A 103 -0.81 2.32 45.23
CA GLY A 103 -2.14 2.70 44.73
C GLY A 103 -2.25 4.21 44.54
N GLY A 104 -1.79 5.01 45.50
CA GLY A 104 -1.83 6.47 45.39
C GLY A 104 -1.02 6.99 44.20
N ARG A 105 0.19 6.45 43.99
CA ARG A 105 1.05 6.80 42.84
C ARG A 105 0.45 6.34 41.50
N PHE A 106 -0.07 5.10 41.44
CA PHE A 106 -0.64 4.53 40.22
C PHE A 106 -1.89 5.27 39.78
N PHE A 107 -2.91 5.37 40.66
CA PHE A 107 -4.18 6.01 40.30
C PHE A 107 -4.00 7.51 40.03
N GLY A 108 -3.10 8.20 40.75
CA GLY A 108 -2.80 9.61 40.48
C GLY A 108 -2.19 9.82 39.10
N SER A 109 -1.30 8.90 38.68
CA SER A 109 -0.66 8.95 37.37
C SER A 109 -1.59 8.49 36.25
N LEU A 110 -2.44 7.49 36.52
CA LEU A 110 -3.47 7.03 35.60
C LEU A 110 -4.47 8.14 35.30
N ALA A 111 -4.97 8.84 36.32
CA ALA A 111 -5.88 9.97 36.15
C ALA A 111 -5.26 11.08 35.29
N MET A 112 -3.99 11.42 35.52
CA MET A 112 -3.28 12.41 34.71
C MET A 112 -2.98 11.94 33.30
N THR A 113 -2.77 10.64 33.09
CA THR A 113 -2.59 10.06 31.76
C THR A 113 -3.91 10.09 30.98
N ILE A 114 -5.03 9.71 31.62
CA ILE A 114 -6.38 9.84 31.05
C ILE A 114 -6.67 11.30 30.70
N PHE A 115 -6.30 12.26 31.56
CA PHE A 115 -6.42 13.69 31.26
C PHE A 115 -5.64 14.10 30.01
N VAL A 116 -4.40 13.62 29.84
CA VAL A 116 -3.62 13.88 28.62
C VAL A 116 -4.31 13.33 27.39
N PHE A 117 -4.84 12.09 27.43
CA PHE A 117 -5.56 11.48 26.31
C PHE A 117 -6.98 12.03 26.11
N LEU A 118 -7.55 12.76 27.08
CA LEU A 118 -8.81 13.48 26.90
C LEU A 118 -8.71 14.56 25.80
N SER A 119 -7.48 14.98 25.47
CA SER A 119 -7.20 15.79 24.28
C SER A 119 -7.66 15.13 22.97
N LEU A 120 -7.81 13.81 22.90
CA LEU A 120 -8.28 13.12 21.69
C LEU A 120 -9.74 13.48 21.35
N PRO A 121 -10.75 13.15 22.19
CA PRO A 121 -12.13 13.52 21.90
C PRO A 121 -12.31 15.04 21.85
N ILE A 122 -11.63 15.82 22.71
CA ILE A 122 -11.73 17.29 22.70
C ILE A 122 -11.16 17.87 21.39
N GLY A 123 -10.00 17.40 20.95
CA GLY A 123 -9.36 17.84 19.70
C GLY A 123 -10.19 17.47 18.49
N MET A 124 -10.84 16.30 18.51
CA MET A 124 -11.78 15.89 17.47
C MET A 124 -13.04 16.76 17.44
N MET A 125 -13.59 17.11 18.61
CA MET A 125 -14.73 18.03 18.70
C MET A 125 -14.35 19.42 18.16
N ILE A 126 -13.24 19.99 18.63
CA ILE A 126 -12.76 21.30 18.16
C ILE A 126 -12.46 21.26 16.66
N GLY A 127 -11.78 20.22 16.17
CA GLY A 127 -11.50 20.04 14.75
C GLY A 127 -12.78 19.96 13.92
N THR A 128 -13.80 19.25 14.41
CA THR A 128 -15.12 19.17 13.76
C THR A 128 -15.81 20.53 13.72
N THR A 129 -15.80 21.26 14.85
CA THR A 129 -16.39 22.60 14.93
C THR A 129 -15.68 23.61 14.04
N ILE A 130 -14.34 23.60 14.01
CA ILE A 130 -13.55 24.43 13.09
C ILE A 130 -13.90 24.08 11.65
N ALA A 131 -13.91 22.79 11.30
CA ALA A 131 -14.27 22.37 9.96
C ALA A 131 -15.67 22.87 9.56
N GLN A 132 -16.67 22.74 10.44
CA GLN A 132 -18.02 23.28 10.19
C GLN A 132 -18.06 24.81 10.09
N LEU A 133 -17.38 25.53 10.99
CA LEU A 133 -17.37 26.99 11.04
C LEU A 133 -16.75 27.60 9.78
N PHE A 134 -15.69 26.98 9.26
CA PHE A 134 -14.97 27.44 8.08
C PHE A 134 -15.49 26.81 6.78
N GLY A 135 -16.61 26.08 6.81
CA GLY A 135 -17.19 25.43 5.63
C GLY A 135 -16.28 24.38 4.99
N LEU A 136 -15.38 23.78 5.78
CA LEU A 136 -14.50 22.70 5.33
C LEU A 136 -15.30 21.41 5.31
N HIS A 137 -15.20 20.66 4.20
CA HIS A 137 -15.79 19.33 4.08
C HIS A 137 -17.33 19.27 4.28
N GLU A 138 -18.10 20.31 3.93
CA GLU A 138 -19.55 20.39 4.19
C GLU A 138 -20.32 19.11 3.81
N ASP A 139 -19.98 18.46 2.69
CA ASP A 139 -20.65 17.24 2.22
C ASP A 139 -20.19 15.94 2.91
N LYS A 140 -19.19 16.01 3.79
CA LYS A 140 -18.62 14.88 4.54
C LYS A 140 -18.74 15.07 6.05
N MET A 141 -19.63 15.95 6.48
CA MET A 141 -19.94 16.15 7.88
C MET A 141 -21.33 15.60 8.17
N GLY A 142 -21.37 14.53 8.95
CA GLY A 142 -22.60 14.00 9.51
C GLY A 142 -23.14 14.87 10.66
N PRO A 143 -24.30 14.51 11.22
CA PRO A 143 -24.84 15.18 12.39
C PRO A 143 -23.87 15.12 13.57
N PHE A 144 -23.82 16.17 14.38
CA PHE A 144 -23.02 16.15 15.61
C PHE A 144 -23.63 15.17 16.60
N MET A 145 -22.90 14.10 16.89
CA MET A 145 -23.29 13.07 17.85
C MET A 145 -22.26 13.02 18.98
N LEU A 146 -22.60 13.60 20.14
CA LEU A 146 -21.67 13.71 21.29
C LEU A 146 -21.10 12.34 21.70
N TRP A 147 -21.93 11.30 21.66
CA TRP A 147 -21.52 9.96 22.04
C TRP A 147 -20.47 9.36 21.10
N SER A 148 -20.43 9.75 19.82
CA SER A 148 -19.43 9.27 18.85
C SER A 148 -17.99 9.60 19.25
N TYR A 149 -17.78 10.69 19.99
CA TYR A 149 -16.46 11.14 20.43
C TYR A 149 -15.99 10.39 21.68
N PHE A 150 -16.89 10.21 22.65
CA PHE A 150 -16.55 9.65 23.96
C PHE A 150 -16.70 8.13 24.03
N GLN A 151 -17.61 7.54 23.27
CA GLN A 151 -17.81 6.09 23.28
C GLN A 151 -16.52 5.32 22.95
N PRO A 152 -15.78 5.64 21.86
CA PRO A 152 -14.54 4.92 21.57
C PRO A 152 -13.42 5.25 22.56
N PHE A 153 -13.45 6.44 23.17
CA PHE A 153 -12.52 6.76 24.26
C PHE A 153 -12.71 5.84 25.47
N PHE A 154 -13.96 5.57 25.87
CA PHE A 154 -14.26 4.64 26.97
C PHE A 154 -13.99 3.17 26.60
N ILE A 155 -14.39 2.74 25.40
CA ILE A 155 -14.29 1.33 24.98
C ILE A 155 -12.86 0.95 24.58
N LEU A 156 -12.09 1.87 23.98
CA LEU A 156 -10.76 1.56 23.43
C LEU A 156 -9.67 2.28 24.23
N ALA A 157 -9.74 3.61 24.35
CA ALA A 157 -8.61 4.37 24.87
C ALA A 157 -8.31 4.08 26.35
N ILE A 158 -9.32 4.07 27.22
CA ILE A 158 -9.13 3.80 28.66
C ILE A 158 -8.57 2.40 28.93
N PRO A 159 -9.12 1.31 28.37
CA PRO A 159 -8.53 -0.02 28.50
C PRO A 159 -7.08 -0.09 28.03
N ASN A 160 -6.76 0.55 26.89
CA ASN A 160 -5.39 0.59 26.37
C ASN A 160 -4.43 1.33 27.32
N ILE A 161 -4.86 2.47 27.88
CA ILE A 161 -4.09 3.26 28.86
C ILE A 161 -3.90 2.46 30.16
N LEU A 162 -4.93 1.76 30.65
CA LEU A 162 -4.85 0.95 31.86
C LEU A 162 -3.87 -0.21 31.68
N PHE A 163 -3.99 -0.95 30.58
CA PHE A 163 -3.12 -2.09 30.29
C PHE A 163 -1.65 -1.65 30.14
N THR A 164 -1.38 -0.69 29.26
CA THR A 164 0.00 -0.19 29.03
C THR A 164 0.54 0.52 30.28
N GLY A 165 -0.28 1.28 30.98
CA GLY A 165 0.08 1.95 32.23
C GLY A 165 0.41 0.98 33.36
N ALA A 166 -0.31 -0.14 33.47
CA ALA A 166 -0.01 -1.21 34.42
C ALA A 166 1.37 -1.83 34.15
N ILE A 167 1.70 -2.10 32.89
CA ILE A 167 3.01 -2.62 32.48
C ILE A 167 4.13 -1.66 32.90
N PHE A 168 4.04 -0.39 32.50
CA PHE A 168 5.11 0.58 32.77
C PHE A 168 5.25 0.93 34.25
N PHE A 169 4.14 0.97 34.98
CA PHE A 169 4.17 1.14 36.43
C PHE A 169 4.79 -0.09 37.13
N ALA A 170 4.48 -1.31 36.69
CA ALA A 170 5.08 -2.53 37.23
C ALA A 170 6.59 -2.65 36.91
N LEU A 171 7.00 -2.26 35.70
CA LEU A 171 8.42 -2.24 35.32
C LEU A 171 9.19 -1.21 36.15
N SER A 172 8.64 -0.01 36.34
CA SER A 172 9.29 1.03 37.15
C SER A 172 9.33 0.67 38.65
N SER A 173 8.28 0.03 39.18
CA SER A 173 8.21 -0.41 40.58
C SER A 173 9.22 -1.51 40.91
N THR A 174 9.45 -2.44 39.99
CA THR A 174 10.31 -3.60 40.19
C THR A 174 11.78 -3.29 39.89
N THR A 175 12.07 -2.57 38.81
CA THR A 175 13.44 -2.34 38.35
C THR A 175 14.07 -1.09 38.92
N LYS A 176 13.27 -0.10 39.33
CA LYS A 176 13.71 1.18 39.92
C LYS A 176 14.68 1.96 39.00
N LYS A 177 14.68 1.66 37.69
CA LYS A 177 15.51 2.35 36.69
C LYS A 177 14.68 2.68 35.45
N MET A 178 14.83 3.91 34.95
CA MET A 178 14.07 4.42 33.80
C MET A 178 14.29 3.63 32.51
N VAL A 179 15.50 3.08 32.32
CA VAL A 179 15.90 2.34 31.11
C VAL A 179 14.96 1.16 30.83
N TYR A 180 14.50 0.43 31.85
CA TYR A 180 13.65 -0.74 31.66
C TYR A 180 12.20 -0.41 31.29
N SER A 181 11.71 0.76 31.68
CA SER A 181 10.40 1.25 31.23
C SER A 181 10.41 1.62 29.75
N TYR A 182 11.50 2.22 29.27
CA TYR A 182 11.68 2.46 27.83
C TYR A 182 11.87 1.17 27.05
N LEU A 183 12.64 0.22 27.60
CA LEU A 183 12.82 -1.09 27.00
C LEU A 183 11.50 -1.84 26.87
N GLY A 184 10.70 -1.87 27.94
CA GLY A 184 9.38 -2.49 27.93
C GLY A 184 8.44 -1.87 26.90
N ASN A 185 8.60 -0.57 26.63
CA ASN A 185 7.78 0.11 25.63
C ASN A 185 8.12 -0.39 24.22
N VAL A 186 9.41 -0.49 23.90
CA VAL A 186 9.86 -1.00 22.61
C VAL A 186 9.47 -2.48 22.46
N VAL A 187 9.68 -3.30 23.50
CA VAL A 187 9.29 -4.72 23.48
C VAL A 187 7.79 -4.89 23.27
N LEU A 188 6.96 -4.09 23.94
CA LEU A 188 5.50 -4.20 23.81
C LEU A 188 5.02 -3.75 22.42
N LEU A 189 5.56 -2.64 21.89
CA LEU A 189 5.26 -2.19 20.54
C LEU A 189 5.66 -3.24 19.50
N ILE A 190 6.82 -3.86 19.66
CA ILE A 190 7.31 -4.85 18.71
C ILE A 190 6.55 -6.17 18.84
N GLY A 191 6.34 -6.65 20.06
CA GLY A 191 5.50 -7.82 20.30
C GLY A 191 4.11 -7.62 19.69
N TYR A 192 3.56 -6.41 19.77
CA TYR A 192 2.33 -6.05 19.08
C TYR A 192 2.45 -6.12 17.56
N LEU A 193 3.43 -5.44 16.93
CA LEU A 193 3.60 -5.45 15.47
C LEU A 193 3.86 -6.87 14.92
N ILE A 194 4.65 -7.69 15.62
CA ILE A 194 4.87 -9.09 15.27
C ILE A 194 3.54 -9.87 15.36
N SER A 195 2.78 -9.68 16.44
CA SER A 195 1.49 -10.33 16.62
C SER A 195 0.51 -9.96 15.52
N VAL A 196 0.48 -8.69 15.09
CA VAL A 196 -0.36 -8.24 13.96
C VAL A 196 0.05 -8.94 12.67
N ASN A 197 1.35 -8.99 12.33
CA ASN A 197 1.81 -9.66 11.12
C ASN A 197 1.49 -11.16 11.12
N LEU A 198 1.75 -11.86 12.23
CA LEU A 198 1.54 -13.31 12.33
C LEU A 198 0.06 -13.71 12.40
N LEU A 199 -0.78 -12.91 13.06
CA LEU A 199 -2.18 -13.25 13.32
C LEU A 199 -3.15 -12.69 12.27
N SER A 200 -2.70 -11.81 11.37
CA SER A 200 -3.54 -11.19 10.34
C SER A 200 -3.97 -12.12 9.19
N ASN A 201 -3.50 -13.36 9.15
CA ASN A 201 -3.97 -14.36 8.20
C ASN A 201 -5.46 -14.68 8.38
N LEU A 202 -6.19 -14.83 7.27
CA LEU A 202 -7.65 -15.01 7.25
C LEU A 202 -8.13 -16.16 8.14
N ASP A 203 -7.35 -17.25 8.24
CA ASP A 203 -7.71 -18.43 9.02
C ASP A 203 -7.74 -18.18 10.55
N ASN A 204 -7.02 -17.17 11.05
CA ASN A 204 -6.84 -16.90 12.48
C ASN A 204 -7.43 -15.57 12.94
N ILE A 205 -8.18 -14.86 12.09
CA ILE A 205 -8.60 -13.48 12.37
C ILE A 205 -9.42 -13.35 13.66
N LYS A 206 -10.23 -14.36 14.01
CA LYS A 206 -11.02 -14.39 15.25
C LYS A 206 -10.14 -14.43 16.50
N VAL A 207 -9.09 -15.26 16.48
CA VAL A 207 -8.09 -15.34 17.58
C VAL A 207 -7.27 -14.06 17.61
N ALA A 208 -6.88 -13.55 16.44
CA ALA A 208 -6.18 -12.28 16.28
C ALA A 208 -6.95 -11.11 16.89
N SER A 209 -8.27 -11.06 16.66
CA SER A 209 -9.15 -10.04 17.24
C SER A 209 -9.08 -10.06 18.77
N VAL A 210 -9.12 -11.23 19.42
CA VAL A 210 -9.03 -11.33 20.89
C VAL A 210 -7.63 -11.01 21.43
N LEU A 211 -6.58 -11.41 20.70
CA LEU A 211 -5.18 -11.22 21.11
C LEU A 211 -4.61 -9.84 20.73
N ASP A 212 -5.40 -8.92 20.18
CA ASP A 212 -4.95 -7.58 19.86
C ASP A 212 -5.08 -6.61 21.06
N PRO A 213 -3.99 -6.23 21.75
CA PRO A 213 -4.07 -5.37 22.93
C PRO A 213 -4.67 -3.99 22.68
N PHE A 214 -4.60 -3.47 21.45
CA PHE A 214 -5.05 -2.11 21.12
C PHE A 214 -6.41 -2.08 20.41
N GLY A 215 -6.87 -3.21 19.85
CA GLY A 215 -8.20 -3.37 19.28
C GLY A 215 -8.37 -3.01 17.81
N LEU A 216 -7.30 -2.77 17.06
CA LEU A 216 -7.34 -2.46 15.63
C LEU A 216 -7.87 -3.63 14.79
N ILE A 217 -7.43 -4.86 15.02
CA ILE A 217 -7.90 -6.08 14.33
C ILE A 217 -9.33 -6.39 14.73
N SER A 218 -9.68 -6.25 16.02
CA SER A 218 -11.07 -6.37 16.48
C SER A 218 -11.98 -5.37 15.75
N LEU A 219 -11.58 -4.10 15.67
CA LEU A 219 -12.34 -3.06 15.00
C LEU A 219 -12.45 -3.30 13.48
N SER A 220 -11.37 -3.76 12.84
CA SER A 220 -11.37 -4.11 11.42
C SER A 220 -12.27 -5.31 11.12
N GLN A 221 -12.30 -6.31 12.01
CA GLN A 221 -13.14 -7.50 11.85
C GLN A 221 -14.62 -7.15 12.06
N MET A 222 -14.93 -6.38 13.11
CA MET A 222 -16.27 -5.90 13.40
C MET A 222 -16.87 -5.10 12.24
N THR A 223 -16.04 -4.30 11.56
CA THR A 223 -16.47 -3.42 10.46
C THR A 223 -16.15 -3.99 9.07
N ARG A 224 -15.76 -5.28 8.98
CA ARG A 224 -15.25 -5.89 7.75
C ARG A 224 -16.22 -5.73 6.58
N TYR A 225 -17.50 -6.00 6.82
CA TYR A 225 -18.60 -5.96 5.84
C TYR A 225 -19.61 -4.84 6.11
N TRP A 226 -19.19 -3.78 6.82
CA TRP A 226 -20.04 -2.61 7.02
C TRP A 226 -20.22 -1.83 5.71
N THR A 227 -21.44 -1.37 5.46
CA THR A 227 -21.77 -0.46 4.36
C THR A 227 -21.35 0.97 4.71
N VAL A 228 -21.34 1.87 3.72
CA VAL A 228 -21.01 3.29 3.95
C VAL A 228 -21.94 3.93 4.97
N VAL A 229 -23.24 3.57 4.95
CA VAL A 229 -24.23 4.08 5.90
C VAL A 229 -23.97 3.58 7.32
N GLU A 230 -23.68 2.28 7.47
CA GLU A 230 -23.32 1.69 8.76
C GLU A 230 -22.05 2.37 9.31
N TYR A 231 -21.02 2.58 8.48
CA TYR A 231 -19.81 3.34 8.86
C TYR A 231 -20.12 4.75 9.38
N ASN A 232 -21.07 5.45 8.78
CA ASN A 232 -21.39 6.85 9.07
C ASN A 232 -22.30 7.05 10.28
N THR A 233 -23.16 6.08 10.58
CA THR A 233 -24.26 6.24 11.53
C THR A 233 -24.19 5.28 12.71
N GLN A 234 -23.57 4.11 12.55
CA GLN A 234 -23.57 3.07 13.57
C GLN A 234 -22.49 3.33 14.61
N PHE A 235 -22.93 3.38 15.87
CA PHE A 235 -22.04 3.39 17.02
C PHE A 235 -21.30 2.05 17.17
N LEU A 236 -20.19 2.05 17.91
CA LEU A 236 -19.52 0.80 18.24
C LEU A 236 -20.46 -0.06 19.10
N THR A 237 -20.95 -1.16 18.54
CA THR A 237 -21.68 -2.22 19.24
C THR A 237 -20.68 -3.34 19.52
N PRO A 238 -20.15 -3.49 20.75
CA PRO A 238 -19.13 -4.50 21.02
C PRO A 238 -19.66 -5.90 20.72
N ASP A 239 -19.09 -6.54 19.70
CA ASP A 239 -19.32 -7.94 19.43
C ASP A 239 -18.62 -8.81 20.49
N LEU A 240 -18.85 -10.13 20.43
CA LEU A 240 -18.24 -11.07 21.37
C LEU A 240 -16.72 -10.93 21.40
N TYR A 241 -16.08 -10.73 20.25
CA TYR A 241 -14.62 -10.68 20.15
C TYR A 241 -14.05 -9.39 20.73
N LEU A 242 -14.63 -8.22 20.46
CA LEU A 242 -14.22 -6.96 21.06
C LEU A 242 -14.46 -6.96 22.57
N PHE A 243 -15.57 -7.54 23.03
CA PHE A 243 -15.84 -7.68 24.46
C PHE A 243 -14.81 -8.58 25.15
N LEU A 244 -14.57 -9.79 24.63
CA LEU A 244 -13.56 -10.71 25.14
C LEU A 244 -12.16 -10.09 25.12
N ASN A 245 -11.84 -9.35 24.07
CA ASN A 245 -10.60 -8.59 23.96
C ASN A 245 -10.43 -7.60 25.12
N ARG A 246 -11.43 -6.74 25.37
CA ARG A 246 -11.34 -5.74 26.46
C ARG A 246 -11.27 -6.38 27.82
N LEU A 247 -12.05 -7.44 28.05
CA LEU A 247 -12.01 -8.19 29.30
C LEU A 247 -10.64 -8.83 29.54
N LEU A 248 -10.05 -9.44 28.52
CA LEU A 248 -8.75 -10.09 28.59
C LEU A 248 -7.64 -9.09 28.94
N TRP A 249 -7.52 -7.98 28.21
CA TRP A 249 -6.41 -7.04 28.39
C TRP A 249 -6.52 -6.19 29.66
N VAL A 250 -7.75 -5.83 30.07
CA VAL A 250 -7.98 -5.22 31.38
C VAL A 250 -7.64 -6.20 32.50
N GLY A 251 -8.05 -7.47 32.37
CA GLY A 251 -7.72 -8.54 33.30
C GLY A 251 -6.21 -8.75 33.44
N ILE A 252 -5.48 -8.81 32.33
CA ILE A 252 -4.01 -8.90 32.30
C ILE A 252 -3.40 -7.66 32.98
N GLY A 253 -3.92 -6.45 32.72
CA GLY A 253 -3.47 -5.22 33.38
C GLY A 253 -3.58 -5.30 34.91
N PHE A 254 -4.73 -5.75 35.45
CA PHE A 254 -4.91 -5.94 36.89
C PHE A 254 -4.02 -7.06 37.45
N MET A 255 -3.82 -8.16 36.71
CA MET A 255 -2.92 -9.24 37.11
C MET A 255 -1.48 -8.73 37.26
N ILE A 256 -1.01 -7.90 36.32
CA ILE A 256 0.32 -7.29 36.36
C ILE A 256 0.46 -6.37 37.58
N LEU A 257 -0.55 -5.55 37.88
CA LEU A 257 -0.56 -4.71 39.08
C LEU A 257 -0.53 -5.54 40.36
N TRP A 258 -1.27 -6.64 40.42
CA TRP A 258 -1.26 -7.55 41.56
C TRP A 258 0.11 -8.21 41.76
N VAL A 259 0.76 -8.67 40.69
CA VAL A 259 2.14 -9.20 40.74
C VAL A 259 3.13 -8.13 41.21
N SER A 260 3.01 -6.90 40.70
CA SER A 260 3.83 -5.76 41.13
C SER A 260 3.63 -5.46 42.62
N TYR A 261 2.38 -5.47 43.11
CA TYR A 261 2.07 -5.27 44.53
C TYR A 261 2.70 -6.35 45.42
N ARG A 262 2.66 -7.62 44.99
CA ARG A 262 3.29 -8.76 45.70
C ARG A 262 4.81 -8.64 45.74
N LYS A 263 5.46 -8.29 44.62
CA LYS A 263 6.91 -8.19 44.51
C LYS A 263 7.50 -6.94 45.16
N PHE A 264 6.73 -5.86 45.29
CA PHE A 264 7.22 -4.61 45.85
C PHE A 264 7.54 -4.74 47.35
N SER A 265 8.71 -4.23 47.75
CA SER A 265 9.13 -4.13 49.14
C SER A 265 9.74 -2.75 49.43
N PHE A 266 9.52 -2.26 50.65
CA PHE A 266 10.16 -1.04 51.17
C PHE A 266 11.63 -1.27 51.57
N THR A 267 12.19 -2.46 51.30
CA THR A 267 13.59 -2.74 51.60
C THR A 267 14.50 -2.01 50.60
N VAL A 268 15.39 -1.18 51.14
CA VAL A 268 16.55 -0.64 50.41
C VAL A 268 17.44 -1.84 50.04
N PRO A 269 17.87 -1.99 48.77
CA PRO A 269 18.84 -3.02 48.43
C PRO A 269 20.07 -2.80 49.32
N LYS A 270 20.45 -3.80 50.13
CA LYS A 270 21.80 -3.81 50.71
C LYS A 270 22.73 -3.69 49.51
N SER A 271 23.45 -2.56 49.40
CA SER A 271 24.64 -2.50 48.56
C SER A 271 25.38 -3.78 48.88
N ARG A 272 25.53 -4.65 47.87
CA ARG A 272 26.43 -5.78 47.97
C ARG A 272 27.78 -5.10 48.08
N ALA A 273 28.16 -4.74 49.31
CA ALA A 273 29.49 -4.32 49.62
C ALA A 273 30.32 -5.41 49.00
N LYS A 274 31.02 -5.08 47.91
CA LYS A 274 32.19 -5.85 47.55
C LYS A 274 32.89 -6.01 48.89
N LYS A 275 33.04 -7.26 49.33
CA LYS A 275 34.00 -7.61 50.35
C LYS A 275 35.29 -7.04 49.77
N GLY A 276 35.59 -5.79 50.13
CA GLY A 276 36.90 -5.24 49.94
C GLY A 276 37.72 -6.25 50.71
N SER A 277 38.55 -6.99 49.99
CA SER A 277 39.83 -7.35 50.57
C SER A 277 40.27 -6.13 51.36
N ASP A 278 40.52 -6.30 52.66
CA ASP A 278 41.32 -5.35 53.39
C ASP A 278 42.51 -5.02 52.49
N LEU A 279 42.44 -3.87 51.83
CA LEU A 279 43.62 -3.22 51.32
C LEU A 279 44.27 -2.71 52.60
N ASN A 280 44.94 -3.64 53.29
CA ASN A 280 46.14 -3.34 54.01
C ASN A 280 46.95 -2.49 53.04
N VAL A 281 46.92 -1.17 53.26
CA VAL A 281 47.95 -0.29 52.77
C VAL A 281 49.18 -0.72 53.55
N ALA A 282 49.81 -1.80 53.07
CA ALA A 282 51.20 -2.04 53.34
C ALA A 282 51.90 -0.78 52.85
N ASN A 283 52.56 -0.08 53.77
CA ASN A 283 53.61 0.86 53.44
C ASN A 283 54.74 0.07 52.77
N GLU A 284 54.54 -0.31 51.51
CA GLU A 284 55.64 -0.64 50.64
C GLU A 284 56.15 0.68 50.08
N ASN A 285 57.22 1.18 50.70
CA ASN A 285 58.21 2.03 50.04
C ASN A 285 58.85 1.21 48.91
N GLY A 286 58.09 0.88 47.87
CA GLY A 286 58.63 0.46 46.59
C GLY A 286 59.37 1.65 45.98
N PRO A 287 60.43 1.42 45.19
CA PRO A 287 61.11 2.51 44.50
C PRO A 287 60.09 3.31 43.69
N LEU A 288 60.15 4.64 43.80
CA LEU A 288 59.37 5.57 42.98
C LEU A 288 59.48 5.13 41.52
N LEU A 289 58.45 4.46 41.01
CA LEU A 289 58.32 4.19 39.59
C LEU A 289 58.42 5.54 38.90
N THR A 290 59.52 5.75 38.19
CA THR A 290 59.70 6.90 37.32
C THR A 290 58.61 6.82 36.27
N LEU A 291 57.53 7.55 36.51
CA LEU A 291 56.43 7.66 35.56
C LEU A 291 57.05 8.10 34.24
N PRO A 292 56.89 7.31 33.15
CA PRO A 292 57.45 7.69 31.87
C PRO A 292 56.92 9.08 31.53
N ARG A 293 57.83 10.04 31.34
CA ARG A 293 57.48 11.36 30.82
C ARG A 293 57.01 11.18 29.37
N LEU A 294 55.72 10.92 29.22
CA LEU A 294 55.06 10.85 27.92
C LEU A 294 55.17 12.24 27.26
N ALA A 295 55.92 12.32 26.17
CA ALA A 295 55.95 13.51 25.34
C ALA A 295 54.54 13.80 24.82
N GLN A 296 53.94 14.91 25.27
CA GLN A 296 52.62 15.33 24.83
C GLN A 296 52.71 15.80 23.37
N ASN A 297 52.20 14.97 22.45
CA ASN A 297 52.28 15.25 21.01
C ASN A 297 50.94 15.76 20.47
N PHE A 298 50.76 17.09 20.45
CA PHE A 298 49.55 17.78 20.00
C PHE A 298 49.44 17.94 18.47
N ARG A 299 49.98 16.98 17.69
CA ARG A 299 49.83 16.97 16.23
C ARG A 299 48.40 16.65 15.82
N GLN A 300 47.94 17.23 14.71
CA GLN A 300 46.61 17.00 14.13
C GLN A 300 46.32 15.50 13.90
N MET A 301 47.34 14.73 13.51
CA MET A 301 47.23 13.29 13.31
C MET A 301 46.92 12.54 14.62
N THR A 302 47.38 13.04 15.77
CA THR A 302 47.04 12.46 17.09
C THR A 302 45.55 12.61 17.38
N TYR A 303 44.95 13.76 17.05
CA TYR A 303 43.52 13.98 17.23
C TYR A 303 42.66 13.13 16.29
N ILE A 304 43.10 12.90 15.06
CA ILE A 304 42.41 11.98 14.13
C ILE A 304 42.45 10.54 14.67
N LYS A 305 43.62 10.07 15.14
CA LYS A 305 43.73 8.75 15.78
C LYS A 305 42.86 8.65 17.03
N LEU A 306 42.84 9.69 17.86
CA LEU A 306 41.99 9.76 19.05
C LEU A 306 40.50 9.74 18.69
N MET A 307 40.09 10.47 17.65
CA MET A 307 38.72 10.49 17.14
C MET A 307 38.24 9.09 16.77
N PHE A 308 39.02 8.32 15.97
CA PHE A 308 38.64 6.96 15.60
C PHE A 308 38.63 5.99 16.79
N LYS A 309 39.63 6.07 17.69
CA LYS A 309 39.64 5.25 18.92
C LYS A 309 38.43 5.54 19.81
N GLN A 310 38.07 6.81 19.94
CA GLN A 310 36.92 7.24 20.71
C GLN A 310 35.60 6.84 20.01
N ALA A 311 35.54 6.93 18.69
CA ALA A 311 34.38 6.48 17.92
C ALA A 311 34.15 4.99 18.11
N TRP A 312 35.22 4.18 18.07
CA TRP A 312 35.15 2.75 18.36
C TRP A 312 34.69 2.45 19.79
N LEU A 313 35.16 3.23 20.78
CA LEU A 313 34.72 3.10 22.16
C LEU A 313 33.23 3.43 22.32
N TYR A 314 32.76 4.53 21.72
CA TYR A 314 31.36 4.90 21.73
C TYR A 314 30.49 3.89 20.99
N PHE A 315 30.92 3.41 19.81
CA PHE A 315 30.27 2.34 19.07
C PHE A 315 30.13 1.08 19.94
N LYS A 316 31.24 0.59 20.50
CA LYS A 316 31.24 -0.58 21.40
C LYS A 316 30.34 -0.36 22.60
N SER A 317 30.37 0.83 23.18
CA SER A 317 29.50 1.16 24.31
C SER A 317 28.02 1.13 23.92
N THR A 318 27.64 1.63 22.75
CA THR A 318 26.25 1.63 22.28
C THR A 318 25.78 0.21 21.97
N VAL A 319 26.57 -0.57 21.21
CA VAL A 319 26.13 -1.92 20.76
C VAL A 319 26.11 -2.96 21.89
N THR A 320 26.81 -2.69 23.00
CA THR A 320 26.78 -3.55 24.19
C THR A 320 25.70 -3.16 25.20
N GLU A 321 25.00 -2.04 25.01
CA GLU A 321 23.89 -1.67 25.87
C GLU A 321 22.71 -2.65 25.66
N ILE A 322 22.14 -3.14 26.76
CA ILE A 322 21.01 -4.09 26.74
C ILE A 322 19.83 -3.53 25.95
N ALA A 323 19.61 -2.21 26.04
CA ALA A 323 18.58 -1.53 25.28
C ALA A 323 18.80 -1.68 23.77
N PHE A 324 20.04 -1.51 23.29
CA PHE A 324 20.37 -1.64 21.87
C PHE A 324 20.13 -3.07 21.39
N ILE A 325 20.66 -4.07 22.11
CA ILE A 325 20.52 -5.49 21.77
C ILE A 325 19.05 -5.88 21.71
N THR A 326 18.23 -5.40 22.65
CA THR A 326 16.80 -5.73 22.67
C THR A 326 16.07 -5.12 21.49
N ILE A 327 16.32 -3.84 21.16
CA ILE A 327 15.71 -3.19 19.98
C ILE A 327 16.16 -3.89 18.70
N LEU A 328 17.42 -4.29 18.61
CA LEU A 328 17.97 -5.03 17.47
C LEU A 328 17.28 -6.39 17.29
N LEU A 329 17.25 -7.22 18.34
CA LEU A 329 16.60 -8.54 18.31
C LEU A 329 15.13 -8.44 17.96
N ALA A 330 14.46 -7.42 18.49
CA ALA A 330 13.06 -7.22 18.24
C ALA A 330 12.81 -6.71 16.80
N GLY A 331 13.69 -5.87 16.25
CA GLY A 331 13.69 -5.53 14.82
C GLY A 331 13.94 -6.74 13.90
N ILE A 332 14.86 -7.65 14.27
CA ILE A 332 15.07 -8.94 13.58
C ILE A 332 13.79 -9.79 13.64
N GLY A 333 13.17 -9.89 14.82
CA GLY A 333 11.92 -10.62 15.00
C GLY A 333 10.78 -10.07 14.14
N LEU A 334 10.70 -8.74 13.98
CA LEU A 334 9.74 -8.13 13.08
C LEU A 334 10.02 -8.49 11.61
N ILE A 335 11.28 -8.40 11.16
CA ILE A 335 11.66 -8.81 9.81
C ILE A 335 11.29 -10.28 9.58
N ALA A 336 11.63 -11.16 10.52
CA ALA A 336 11.30 -12.58 10.42
C ALA A 336 9.78 -12.82 10.38
N SER A 337 8.98 -12.03 11.10
CA SER A 337 7.51 -12.12 11.00
C SER A 337 6.97 -11.57 9.68
N GLY A 338 7.50 -10.44 9.21
CA GLY A 338 7.14 -9.83 7.93
C GLY A 338 7.53 -10.71 6.74
N ALA A 339 8.62 -11.46 6.89
CA ALA A 339 9.06 -12.50 5.97
C ALA A 339 8.08 -13.65 5.85
N ILE A 340 7.43 -14.05 6.94
CA ILE A 340 6.39 -15.09 6.89
C ILE A 340 5.17 -14.56 6.14
N SER A 341 4.85 -13.27 6.27
CA SER A 341 3.73 -12.61 5.61
C SER A 341 4.10 -11.88 4.31
N THR A 342 5.26 -12.17 3.69
CA THR A 342 5.69 -11.48 2.46
C THR A 342 4.58 -11.63 1.43
N GLY A 343 4.12 -10.50 0.86
CA GLY A 343 2.80 -10.35 0.22
C GLY A 343 2.31 -11.58 -0.52
N SER A 344 1.04 -11.94 -0.34
CA SER A 344 0.41 -13.03 -1.06
C SER A 344 -0.72 -12.52 -1.95
N ARG A 345 -0.93 -13.18 -3.09
CA ARG A 345 -2.09 -12.97 -3.96
C ARG A 345 -2.91 -14.26 -3.95
N TYR A 346 -4.16 -14.20 -3.52
CA TYR A 346 -5.03 -15.38 -3.35
C TYR A 346 -4.42 -16.47 -2.44
N SER A 347 -3.80 -16.10 -1.30
CA SER A 347 -2.96 -16.97 -0.43
C SER A 347 -1.66 -17.48 -1.05
N THR A 348 -1.35 -17.17 -2.30
CA THR A 348 -0.11 -17.60 -2.93
C THR A 348 0.97 -16.57 -2.72
N GLU A 349 2.06 -16.97 -2.08
CA GLU A 349 3.21 -16.13 -1.80
C GLU A 349 4.07 -15.93 -3.07
N PHE A 350 4.94 -14.93 -3.06
CA PHE A 350 5.95 -14.74 -4.10
C PHE A 350 7.28 -15.38 -3.67
N TYR A 351 8.11 -15.75 -4.65
CA TYR A 351 9.51 -16.06 -4.39
C TYR A 351 10.19 -14.85 -3.72
N PRO A 352 11.05 -15.08 -2.72
CA PRO A 352 11.69 -14.01 -1.96
C PRO A 352 12.87 -13.40 -2.74
N VAL A 353 12.63 -12.91 -3.95
CA VAL A 353 13.61 -12.21 -4.79
C VAL A 353 14.19 -10.99 -4.05
N THR A 354 15.45 -10.65 -4.33
CA THR A 354 16.22 -9.70 -3.49
C THR A 354 15.56 -8.31 -3.40
N TYR A 355 14.95 -7.80 -4.47
CA TYR A 355 14.22 -6.52 -4.41
C TYR A 355 13.04 -6.58 -3.43
N SER A 356 12.29 -7.69 -3.42
CA SER A 356 11.11 -7.87 -2.57
C SER A 356 11.52 -7.94 -1.10
N MET A 357 12.68 -8.54 -0.81
CA MET A 357 13.29 -8.53 0.52
C MET A 357 13.67 -7.11 0.95
N LEU A 358 14.34 -6.35 0.09
CA LEU A 358 14.74 -4.97 0.39
C LEU A 358 13.54 -4.04 0.63
N GLU A 359 12.50 -4.11 -0.20
CA GLU A 359 11.32 -3.26 -0.07
C GLU A 359 10.45 -3.65 1.14
N SER A 360 10.08 -4.93 1.25
CA SER A 360 9.17 -5.40 2.31
C SER A 360 9.83 -5.37 3.70
N MET A 361 11.10 -5.77 3.79
CA MET A 361 11.81 -5.88 5.07
C MET A 361 12.55 -4.60 5.43
N GLY A 362 13.14 -3.90 4.46
CA GLY A 362 13.81 -2.61 4.68
C GLY A 362 12.83 -1.51 5.14
N GLY A 363 11.62 -1.48 4.56
CA GLY A 363 10.55 -0.59 5.00
C GLY A 363 10.16 -0.83 6.46
N SER A 364 9.99 -2.10 6.83
CA SER A 364 9.67 -2.52 8.20
C SER A 364 10.76 -2.14 9.21
N PHE A 365 12.03 -2.15 8.80
CA PHE A 365 13.16 -1.83 9.68
C PHE A 365 13.46 -0.33 9.80
N THR A 366 12.98 0.48 8.86
CA THR A 366 13.22 1.93 8.82
C THR A 366 12.81 2.61 10.14
N LEU A 367 11.64 2.27 10.69
CA LEU A 367 11.18 2.81 11.97
C LEU A 367 12.18 2.54 13.12
N PHE A 368 12.83 1.37 13.14
CA PHE A 368 13.80 1.03 14.19
C PHE A 368 15.11 1.77 14.03
N ILE A 369 15.58 1.93 12.79
CA ILE A 369 16.74 2.78 12.53
C ILE A 369 16.43 4.19 13.01
N LEU A 370 15.26 4.75 12.68
CA LEU A 370 14.85 6.07 13.16
C LEU A 370 14.79 6.16 14.69
N ILE A 371 14.25 5.15 15.38
CA ILE A 371 14.22 5.08 16.85
C ILE A 371 15.64 5.01 17.43
N ILE A 372 16.51 4.14 16.89
CA ILE A 372 17.89 3.96 17.36
C ILE A 372 18.69 5.25 17.12
N LEU A 373 18.60 5.83 15.93
CA LEU A 373 19.26 7.09 15.59
C LEU A 373 18.76 8.20 16.50
N THR A 374 17.46 8.29 16.77
CA THR A 374 16.91 9.34 17.64
C THR A 374 17.36 9.16 19.09
N PHE A 375 17.18 7.96 19.64
CA PHE A 375 17.42 7.65 21.04
C PHE A 375 18.91 7.63 21.39
N PHE A 376 19.71 6.83 20.67
CA PHE A 376 21.13 6.66 21.00
C PHE A 376 21.97 7.87 20.59
N SER A 377 21.60 8.64 19.58
CA SER A 377 22.27 9.93 19.34
C SER A 377 22.04 10.90 20.50
N GLY A 378 20.82 10.96 21.04
CA GLY A 378 20.51 11.76 22.22
C GLY A 378 21.27 11.29 23.48
N GLU A 379 21.21 9.99 23.79
CA GLU A 379 21.97 9.43 24.92
C GLU A 379 23.48 9.67 24.76
N LEU A 380 24.02 9.49 23.55
CA LEU A 380 25.45 9.68 23.30
C LEU A 380 25.88 11.14 23.44
N ILE A 381 25.07 12.10 22.99
CA ILE A 381 25.35 13.54 23.15
C ILE A 381 25.36 13.92 24.63
N TRP A 382 24.44 13.39 25.43
CA TRP A 382 24.27 13.74 26.85
C TRP A 382 25.04 12.84 27.83
N LYS A 383 25.70 11.79 27.33
CA LYS A 383 26.31 10.70 28.12
C LYS A 383 27.17 11.19 29.28
N GLU A 384 28.14 12.06 29.01
CA GLU A 384 29.09 12.55 30.02
C GLU A 384 28.40 13.36 31.14
N ARG A 385 27.30 14.06 30.83
CA ARG A 385 26.51 14.82 31.82
C ARG A 385 25.66 13.89 32.67
N THR A 386 25.07 12.86 32.07
CA THR A 386 24.24 11.88 32.80
C THR A 386 25.06 11.13 33.85
N VAL A 387 26.33 10.83 33.59
CA VAL A 387 27.24 10.21 34.56
C VAL A 387 28.03 11.21 35.41
N LYS A 388 27.73 12.52 35.32
CA LYS A 388 28.39 13.62 36.06
C LYS A 388 29.91 13.72 35.83
N LEU A 389 30.41 13.25 34.69
CA LEU A 389 31.84 13.33 34.30
C LEU A 389 32.16 14.48 33.35
N ASN A 390 31.16 15.25 32.92
CA ASN A 390 31.33 16.32 31.96
C ASN A 390 32.35 17.39 32.39
N GLN A 391 32.46 17.72 33.69
CA GLN A 391 33.43 18.70 34.18
C GLN A 391 34.88 18.24 34.03
N ILE A 392 35.15 16.94 34.20
CA ILE A 392 36.48 16.34 34.00
C ILE A 392 36.77 16.23 32.50
N TYR A 393 35.78 15.80 31.73
CA TYR A 393 35.94 15.63 30.30
C TYR A 393 36.18 16.96 29.57
N ASP A 394 35.48 18.02 29.97
CA ASP A 394 35.56 19.34 29.37
C ASP A 394 36.90 20.06 29.63
N THR A 395 37.70 19.62 30.61
CA THR A 395 39.03 20.19 30.88
C THR A 395 40.16 19.51 30.10
N LEU A 396 39.90 18.37 29.44
CA LEU A 396 40.91 17.68 28.63
C LEU A 396 41.37 18.52 27.43
N PRO A 397 42.65 18.50 27.03
CA PRO A 397 43.16 19.25 25.87
C PRO A 397 42.77 18.59 24.52
N VAL A 398 41.50 18.18 24.38
CA VAL A 398 40.91 17.59 23.18
C VAL A 398 40.00 18.63 22.51
N PRO A 399 40.12 18.87 21.21
CA PRO A 399 39.25 19.81 20.52
C PRO A 399 37.83 19.25 20.38
N SER A 400 36.81 20.12 20.53
CA SER A 400 35.39 19.70 20.52
C SER A 400 34.96 19.01 19.22
N TRP A 401 35.57 19.38 18.08
CA TRP A 401 35.27 18.74 16.79
C TRP A 401 35.66 17.25 16.80
N ALA A 402 36.73 16.86 17.48
CA ALA A 402 37.18 15.47 17.52
C ALA A 402 36.22 14.60 18.34
N THR A 403 35.71 15.12 19.46
CA THR A 403 34.67 14.45 20.26
C THR A 403 33.33 14.38 19.54
N PHE A 404 32.91 15.46 18.88
CA PHE A 404 31.66 15.47 18.15
C PHE A 404 31.70 14.53 16.92
N ALA A 405 32.80 14.59 16.16
CA ALA A 405 33.06 13.70 15.04
C ALA A 405 33.12 12.23 15.49
N SER A 406 33.74 11.93 16.63
CA SER A 406 33.81 10.56 17.13
C SER A 406 32.43 10.00 17.48
N LYS A 407 31.53 10.82 18.06
CA LYS A 407 30.13 10.43 18.31
C LYS A 407 29.34 10.24 17.01
N TYR A 408 29.52 11.11 16.02
CA TYR A 408 28.88 10.98 14.71
C TYR A 408 29.35 9.71 13.98
N ILE A 409 30.66 9.46 13.91
CA ILE A 409 31.24 8.24 13.31
C ILE A 409 30.78 6.98 14.05
N ALA A 410 30.70 7.02 15.39
CA ALA A 410 30.17 5.90 16.17
C ALA A 410 28.74 5.55 15.75
N MET A 411 27.87 6.55 15.57
CA MET A 411 26.50 6.34 15.11
C MET A 411 26.43 5.90 13.65
N LEU A 412 27.32 6.36 12.77
CA LEU A 412 27.44 5.82 11.40
C LEU A 412 27.82 4.33 11.40
N LEU A 413 28.76 3.92 12.26
CA LEU A 413 29.11 2.50 12.42
C LEU A 413 27.94 1.68 12.97
N VAL A 414 27.14 2.25 13.87
CA VAL A 414 25.88 1.63 14.32
C VAL A 414 24.93 1.45 13.12
N THR A 415 24.73 2.47 12.29
CA THR A 415 23.89 2.36 11.09
C THR A 415 24.39 1.28 10.15
N LEU A 416 25.71 1.20 9.88
CA LEU A 416 26.30 0.15 9.03
C LEU A 416 26.07 -1.25 9.61
N LEU A 417 26.23 -1.42 10.93
CA LEU A 417 25.93 -2.69 11.60
C LEU A 417 24.45 -3.07 11.42
N LEU A 418 23.53 -2.12 11.62
CA LEU A 418 22.10 -2.36 11.45
C LEU A 418 21.75 -2.78 10.02
N LEU A 419 22.27 -2.09 9.01
CA LEU A 419 22.08 -2.43 7.61
C LEU A 419 22.66 -3.81 7.27
N GLY A 420 23.83 -4.16 7.83
CA GLY A 420 24.41 -5.50 7.72
C GLY A 420 23.54 -6.59 8.34
N VAL A 421 22.90 -6.30 9.48
CA VAL A 421 21.94 -7.21 10.13
C VAL A 421 20.69 -7.40 9.26
N ILE A 422 20.18 -6.35 8.62
CA ILE A 422 19.06 -6.47 7.67
C ILE A 422 19.44 -7.40 6.53
N MET A 423 20.60 -7.17 5.89
CA MET A 423 21.09 -8.03 4.81
C MET A 423 21.19 -9.49 5.27
N ALA A 424 21.82 -9.75 6.42
CA ALA A 424 21.95 -11.10 6.96
C ALA A 424 20.58 -11.75 7.24
N THR A 425 19.62 -10.98 7.77
CA THR A 425 18.27 -11.49 8.05
C THR A 425 17.53 -11.82 6.76
N CYS A 426 17.63 -10.98 5.73
CA CYS A 426 17.03 -11.24 4.42
C CYS A 426 17.61 -12.52 3.79
N LEU A 427 18.94 -12.70 3.85
CA LEU A 427 19.60 -13.91 3.36
C LEU A 427 19.13 -15.17 4.10
N VAL A 428 19.00 -15.10 5.43
CA VAL A 428 18.48 -16.21 6.24
C VAL A 428 17.03 -16.56 5.84
N VAL A 429 16.20 -15.57 5.56
CA VAL A 429 14.82 -15.79 5.09
C VAL A 429 14.79 -16.42 3.70
N GLN A 430 15.61 -15.93 2.76
CA GLN A 430 15.70 -16.51 1.42
C GLN A 430 16.11 -17.99 1.50
N ILE A 431 17.13 -18.31 2.33
CA ILE A 431 17.57 -19.68 2.59
C ILE A 431 16.45 -20.52 3.21
N SER A 432 15.72 -19.99 4.21
CA SER A 432 14.65 -20.75 4.87
C SER A 432 13.47 -21.05 3.94
N ARG A 433 13.26 -20.24 2.91
CA ARG A 433 12.27 -20.44 1.84
C ARG A 433 12.83 -21.24 0.64
N SER A 434 14.01 -21.83 0.78
CA SER A 434 14.71 -22.60 -0.27
C SER A 434 14.98 -21.79 -1.55
N TYR A 435 15.32 -20.52 -1.40
CA TYR A 435 15.72 -19.62 -2.48
C TYR A 435 17.20 -19.23 -2.30
N TYR A 436 18.04 -19.58 -3.28
CA TYR A 436 19.50 -19.47 -3.17
C TYR A 436 20.14 -18.50 -4.18
N VAL A 437 19.33 -17.72 -4.90
CA VAL A 437 19.82 -16.73 -5.87
C VAL A 437 19.99 -15.39 -5.16
N PHE A 438 21.22 -15.06 -4.77
CA PHE A 438 21.51 -13.84 -3.98
C PHE A 438 22.13 -12.74 -4.84
N GLU A 439 21.43 -11.61 -4.98
CA GLU A 439 21.94 -10.43 -5.68
C GLU A 439 22.69 -9.49 -4.71
N PHE A 440 23.95 -9.80 -4.40
CA PHE A 440 24.75 -8.98 -3.47
C PHE A 440 24.98 -7.54 -3.94
N SER A 441 25.07 -7.31 -5.26
CA SER A 441 25.16 -5.96 -5.83
C SER A 441 23.93 -5.11 -5.53
N GLN A 442 22.76 -5.73 -5.55
CA GLN A 442 21.50 -5.08 -5.22
C GLN A 442 21.41 -4.76 -3.73
N TYR A 443 21.76 -5.72 -2.85
CA TYR A 443 21.87 -5.45 -1.41
C TYR A 443 22.83 -4.30 -1.11
N PHE A 444 23.99 -4.28 -1.76
CA PHE A 444 24.98 -3.22 -1.58
C PHE A 444 24.42 -1.84 -1.97
N THR A 445 23.84 -1.75 -3.18
CA THR A 445 23.28 -0.49 -3.68
C THR A 445 22.10 0.00 -2.83
N GLY A 446 21.13 -0.86 -2.54
CA GLY A 446 19.94 -0.51 -1.77
C GLY A 446 20.28 -0.08 -0.34
N LEU A 447 21.01 -0.92 0.40
CA LEU A 447 21.25 -0.69 1.83
C LEU A 447 22.41 0.28 2.07
N PHE A 448 23.56 0.05 1.43
CA PHE A 448 24.81 0.74 1.80
C PHE A 448 25.11 1.98 0.97
N LEU A 449 24.46 2.17 -0.19
CA LEU A 449 24.54 3.43 -0.94
C LEU A 449 23.32 4.30 -0.70
N ILE A 450 22.12 3.80 -0.98
CA ILE A 450 20.89 4.59 -0.90
C ILE A 450 20.47 4.79 0.56
N SER A 451 20.14 3.74 1.30
CA SER A 451 19.64 3.89 2.67
C SER A 451 20.69 4.45 3.64
N PHE A 452 21.96 4.03 3.54
CA PHE A 452 23.01 4.53 4.43
C PHE A 452 23.22 6.05 4.28
N SER A 453 23.22 6.57 3.05
CA SER A 453 23.40 8.01 2.81
C SER A 453 22.21 8.81 3.35
N ASP A 454 20.99 8.32 3.14
CA ASP A 454 19.77 8.89 3.71
C ASP A 454 19.84 8.99 5.26
N TYR A 455 20.20 7.89 5.92
CA TYR A 455 20.33 7.86 7.38
C TYR A 455 21.51 8.70 7.89
N ALA A 456 22.61 8.82 7.14
CA ALA A 456 23.74 9.66 7.51
C ALA A 456 23.35 11.16 7.49
N ILE A 457 22.64 11.60 6.44
CA ILE A 457 22.13 12.98 6.33
C ILE A 457 21.17 13.28 7.48
N LEU A 458 20.23 12.38 7.73
CA LEU A 458 19.27 12.53 8.82
C LEU A 458 19.97 12.56 10.20
N LEU A 459 20.98 11.73 10.42
CA LEU A 459 21.73 11.68 11.68
C LEU A 459 22.37 13.03 12.02
N ALA A 460 22.90 13.76 11.02
CA ALA A 460 23.46 15.08 11.24
C ALA A 460 22.42 16.06 11.78
N LEU A 461 21.18 16.01 11.25
CA LEU A 461 20.06 16.82 11.72
C LEU A 461 19.61 16.40 13.13
N ILE A 462 19.49 15.11 13.41
CA ILE A 462 19.14 14.60 14.76
C ILE A 462 20.14 15.10 15.80
N MET A 463 21.44 14.96 15.50
CA MET A 463 22.51 15.40 16.42
C MET A 463 22.51 16.92 16.61
N PHE A 464 22.18 17.70 15.57
CA PHE A 464 22.01 19.14 15.67
C PHE A 464 20.88 19.50 16.64
N ILE A 465 19.69 18.93 16.43
CA ILE A 465 18.51 19.15 17.28
C ILE A 465 18.85 18.80 18.73
N GLN A 466 19.51 17.67 18.97
CA GLN A 466 19.93 17.25 20.31
C GLN A 466 20.96 18.17 20.96
N THR A 467 21.85 18.78 20.17
CA THR A 467 22.91 19.68 20.66
C THR A 467 22.34 21.04 21.08
N ILE A 468 21.38 21.58 20.33
CA ILE A 468 20.72 22.86 20.66
C ILE A 468 19.65 22.72 21.77
N SER A 469 19.25 21.49 22.08
CA SER A 469 18.23 21.20 23.07
C SER A 469 18.71 21.56 24.49
N PRO A 470 17.83 22.11 25.35
CA PRO A 470 18.17 22.37 26.75
C PRO A 470 18.30 21.10 27.59
N ASN A 471 17.62 20.01 27.19
CA ASN A 471 17.78 18.68 27.78
C ASN A 471 17.46 17.58 26.73
N LYS A 472 17.88 16.33 27.00
CA LYS A 472 17.70 15.20 26.08
C LYS A 472 16.23 14.90 25.72
N PHE A 473 15.30 15.09 26.66
CA PHE A 473 13.89 14.82 26.44
C PHE A 473 13.23 15.82 25.49
N VAL A 474 13.57 17.11 25.61
CA VAL A 474 13.15 18.15 24.67
C VAL A 474 13.73 17.85 23.27
N GLY A 475 14.96 17.38 23.19
CA GLY A 475 15.55 16.92 21.94
C GLY A 475 14.79 15.77 21.30
N PHE A 476 14.40 14.75 22.06
CA PHE A 476 13.57 13.67 21.53
C PHE A 476 12.21 14.17 21.01
N VAL A 477 11.55 15.07 21.73
CA VAL A 477 10.26 15.66 21.30
C VAL A 477 10.43 16.49 20.02
N MET A 478 11.51 17.27 19.89
CA MET A 478 11.76 18.06 18.68
C MET A 478 12.08 17.20 17.46
N VAL A 479 12.83 16.11 17.63
CA VAL A 479 13.07 15.14 16.55
C VAL A 479 11.76 14.45 16.13
N MET A 480 10.93 14.08 17.11
CA MET A 480 9.60 13.51 16.83
C MET A 480 8.70 14.51 16.08
N ALA A 481 8.67 15.78 16.51
CA ALA A 481 7.93 16.83 15.82
C ALA A 481 8.45 17.04 14.39
N TYR A 482 9.76 16.96 14.16
CA TYR A 482 10.34 17.01 12.83
C TYR A 482 9.82 15.87 11.94
N TYR A 483 9.77 14.61 12.42
CA TYR A 483 9.23 13.50 11.64
C TYR A 483 7.75 13.71 11.27
N ILE A 484 6.94 14.21 12.20
CA ILE A 484 5.52 14.50 11.95
C ILE A 484 5.36 15.63 10.94
N ILE A 485 6.06 16.75 11.13
CA ILE A 485 5.97 17.93 10.26
C ILE A 485 6.45 17.58 8.84
N SER A 486 7.61 16.92 8.72
CA SER A 486 8.17 16.52 7.42
C SER A 486 7.22 15.62 6.64
N GLY A 487 6.55 14.66 7.30
CA GLY A 487 5.53 13.82 6.69
C GLY A 487 4.27 14.57 6.22
N MET A 488 4.03 15.79 6.74
CA MET A 488 2.86 16.61 6.40
C MET A 488 3.16 17.71 5.36
N LEU A 489 4.43 17.95 5.00
CA LEU A 489 4.82 19.06 4.12
C LEU A 489 4.16 18.98 2.74
N SER A 490 4.09 17.79 2.13
CA SER A 490 3.42 17.61 0.83
C SER A 490 1.92 17.90 0.93
N SER A 491 1.27 17.53 2.03
CA SER A 491 -0.16 17.74 2.25
C SER A 491 -0.55 19.22 2.35
N ILE A 492 0.38 20.10 2.78
CA ILE A 492 0.18 21.56 2.84
C ILE A 492 0.68 22.30 1.58
N GLY A 493 1.11 21.57 0.55
CA GLY A 493 1.52 22.12 -0.75
C GLY A 493 3.03 22.30 -0.96
N LEU A 494 3.87 21.87 -0.01
CA LEU A 494 5.34 21.83 -0.17
C LEU A 494 5.76 20.48 -0.74
N GLU A 495 5.58 20.31 -2.04
CA GLU A 495 5.81 19.05 -2.75
C GLU A 495 7.22 18.93 -3.34
N ASP A 496 7.91 20.06 -3.55
CA ASP A 496 9.24 20.10 -4.17
C ASP A 496 10.29 19.39 -3.30
N GLY A 497 11.03 18.43 -3.88
CA GLY A 497 12.12 17.72 -3.22
C GLY A 497 13.25 18.63 -2.74
N LEU A 498 13.48 19.79 -3.38
CA LEU A 498 14.49 20.76 -2.95
C LEU A 498 14.12 21.47 -1.63
N LEU A 499 12.83 21.54 -1.31
CA LEU A 499 12.28 22.22 -0.12
C LEU A 499 11.95 21.25 1.02
N ARG A 500 11.90 19.94 0.73
CA ARG A 500 11.63 18.90 1.73
C ARG A 500 12.94 18.33 2.28
N PRO A 501 13.29 18.60 3.55
CA PRO A 501 14.56 18.14 4.13
C PRO A 501 14.77 16.64 3.97
N ASN A 502 15.95 16.26 3.48
CA ASN A 502 16.34 14.87 3.24
C ASN A 502 15.39 14.12 2.28
N ALA A 503 14.73 14.83 1.35
CA ALA A 503 13.94 14.18 0.31
C ALA A 503 14.84 13.59 -0.78
N ILE A 504 14.59 12.33 -1.10
CA ILE A 504 15.20 11.60 -2.22
C ILE A 504 14.10 11.27 -3.22
N PRO A 505 14.34 11.37 -4.55
CA PRO A 505 13.38 10.93 -5.55
C PRO A 505 13.01 9.46 -5.35
N GLY A 506 11.72 9.13 -5.50
CA GLY A 506 11.28 7.73 -5.46
C GLY A 506 11.92 6.93 -6.59
N TYR A 507 12.09 5.62 -6.38
CA TYR A 507 12.63 4.71 -7.37
C TYR A 507 11.97 3.34 -7.26
N THR A 508 12.02 2.60 -8.37
CA THR A 508 11.57 1.21 -8.43
C THR A 508 12.67 0.40 -9.05
N TYR A 509 13.16 -0.62 -8.35
CA TYR A 509 14.04 -1.62 -8.96
C TYR A 509 13.19 -2.62 -9.74
N SER A 510 13.66 -3.02 -10.92
CA SER A 510 13.08 -4.10 -11.74
C SER A 510 14.16 -5.14 -12.01
N ASP A 511 13.85 -6.42 -11.95
CA ASP A 511 14.83 -7.46 -12.29
C ASP A 511 15.25 -7.34 -13.77
N MET A 512 14.35 -6.86 -14.64
CA MET A 512 14.65 -6.60 -16.05
C MET A 512 15.58 -5.39 -16.26
N ASN A 513 15.32 -4.26 -15.60
CA ASN A 513 15.96 -2.95 -15.89
C ASN A 513 16.92 -2.46 -14.79
N GLY A 514 17.06 -3.19 -13.69
CA GLY A 514 17.76 -2.78 -12.48
C GLY A 514 17.21 -1.47 -11.90
N TYR A 515 18.11 -0.62 -11.39
CA TYR A 515 17.77 0.74 -10.96
C TYR A 515 17.58 1.74 -12.12
N GLY A 516 17.96 1.37 -13.35
CA GLY A 516 17.83 2.20 -14.55
C GLY A 516 18.19 3.67 -14.38
N ALA A 517 17.32 4.56 -14.87
CA ALA A 517 17.50 6.01 -14.85
C ALA A 517 17.33 6.68 -13.46
N PHE A 518 17.07 5.91 -12.39
CA PHE A 518 16.77 6.48 -11.06
C PHE A 518 18.02 6.82 -10.23
N LEU A 519 19.16 6.14 -10.44
CA LEU A 519 20.35 6.35 -9.61
C LEU A 519 20.97 7.75 -9.72
N ALA A 520 21.02 8.30 -10.93
CA ALA A 520 21.64 9.61 -11.14
C ALA A 520 20.89 10.74 -10.39
N PRO A 521 19.55 10.84 -10.46
CA PRO A 521 18.78 11.76 -9.61
C PRO A 521 19.03 11.56 -8.12
N ILE A 522 19.00 10.31 -7.64
CA ILE A 522 19.24 9.99 -6.23
C ILE A 522 20.61 10.51 -5.79
N ALA A 523 21.66 10.29 -6.58
CA ALA A 523 23.01 10.75 -6.27
C ALA A 523 23.08 12.29 -6.16
N TRP A 524 22.45 13.02 -7.07
CA TRP A 524 22.43 14.50 -7.02
C TRP A 524 21.67 15.03 -5.80
N PHE A 525 20.51 14.47 -5.48
CA PHE A 525 19.76 14.82 -4.27
C PHE A 525 20.54 14.46 -3.00
N THR A 526 21.26 13.34 -3.01
CA THR A 526 22.14 12.93 -1.90
C THR A 526 23.32 13.89 -1.73
N ILE A 527 23.93 14.37 -2.82
CA ILE A 527 24.99 15.39 -2.76
C ILE A 527 24.44 16.71 -2.22
N TYR A 528 23.27 17.14 -2.70
CA TYR A 528 22.60 18.36 -2.24
C TYR A 528 22.30 18.32 -0.74
N TRP A 529 21.55 17.31 -0.29
CA TRP A 529 21.21 17.17 1.13
C TRP A 529 22.42 16.78 1.99
N GLY A 530 23.41 16.08 1.43
CA GLY A 530 24.69 15.78 2.07
C GLY A 530 25.53 17.02 2.35
N ALA A 531 25.60 17.96 1.40
CA ALA A 531 26.26 19.25 1.61
C ALA A 531 25.56 20.06 2.71
N PHE A 532 24.23 20.08 2.69
CA PHE A 532 23.42 20.71 3.74
C PHE A 532 23.62 20.06 5.12
N ALA A 533 23.63 18.73 5.19
CA ALA A 533 23.94 17.99 6.41
C ALA A 533 25.37 18.29 6.92
N GLY A 534 26.35 18.43 6.03
CA GLY A 534 27.69 18.88 6.38
C GLY A 534 27.70 20.27 7.04
N MET A 535 26.90 21.20 6.52
CA MET A 535 26.74 22.54 7.11
C MET A 535 26.07 22.45 8.50
N ILE A 536 25.01 21.65 8.63
CA ILE A 536 24.33 21.39 9.92
C ILE A 536 25.28 20.72 10.92
N TRP A 537 26.12 19.80 10.47
CA TRP A 537 27.11 19.14 11.30
C TRP A 537 28.16 20.16 11.82
N LEU A 538 28.63 21.08 10.96
CA LEU A 538 29.51 22.18 11.38
C LEU A 538 28.82 23.10 12.39
N LEU A 539 27.55 23.45 12.16
CA LEU A 539 26.75 24.23 13.10
C LEU A 539 26.62 23.52 14.45
N SER A 540 26.33 22.23 14.45
CA SER A 540 26.24 21.41 15.67
C SER A 540 27.52 21.50 16.49
N ASN A 541 28.68 21.39 15.84
CA ASN A 541 29.98 21.51 16.50
C ASN A 541 30.22 22.93 17.06
N LEU A 542 29.74 23.99 16.39
CA LEU A 542 29.82 25.36 16.89
C LEU A 542 28.99 25.56 18.17
N PHE A 543 27.79 24.99 18.20
CA PHE A 543 26.88 25.02 19.36
C PHE A 543 27.24 24.01 20.46
N TRP A 544 28.29 23.20 20.29
CA TRP A 544 28.71 22.23 21.30
C TRP A 544 29.08 22.92 22.63
N ASN A 545 28.30 22.62 23.67
CA ASN A 545 28.46 23.19 24.99
C ASN A 545 29.57 22.48 25.76
N ARG A 546 30.66 23.21 26.02
CA ARG A 546 31.80 22.82 26.85
C ARG A 546 31.86 23.74 28.06
N GLY A 547 31.80 23.19 29.27
CA GLY A 547 31.73 23.94 30.54
C GLY A 547 30.33 23.96 31.19
N THR A 548 30.20 24.71 32.29
CA THR A 548 28.98 24.78 33.13
C THR A 548 28.02 25.91 32.76
N GLU A 549 28.39 26.82 31.85
CA GLU A 549 27.53 27.91 31.41
C GLU A 549 26.34 27.40 30.57
N THR A 550 25.19 27.27 31.22
CA THR A 550 23.92 26.90 30.59
C THR A 550 23.13 28.15 30.20
N GLY A 551 22.88 28.35 28.90
CA GLY A 551 22.03 29.44 28.40
C GLY A 551 22.09 29.60 26.88
N THR A 552 20.98 29.99 26.26
CA THR A 552 20.89 30.17 24.79
C THR A 552 21.74 31.35 24.31
N LYS A 553 21.78 32.45 25.08
CA LYS A 553 22.62 33.63 24.78
C LYS A 553 24.12 33.30 24.83
N SER A 554 24.58 32.55 25.83
CA SER A 554 25.98 32.16 25.94
C SER A 554 26.39 31.15 24.87
N ALA A 555 25.50 30.22 24.50
CA ALA A 555 25.70 29.32 23.36
C ALA A 555 25.88 30.10 22.04
N TRP A 556 25.08 31.14 21.80
CA TRP A 556 25.19 31.98 20.60
C TRP A 556 26.50 32.79 20.56
N HIS A 557 26.91 33.39 21.67
CA HIS A 557 28.19 34.10 21.76
C HIS A 557 29.38 33.17 21.47
N ARG A 558 29.37 31.95 22.02
CA ARG A 558 30.41 30.94 21.75
C ARG A 558 30.43 30.51 20.29
N ALA A 559 29.26 30.26 19.70
CA ALA A 559 29.16 29.89 18.29
C ALA A 559 29.72 31.01 17.39
N LYS A 560 29.37 32.27 17.66
CA LYS A 560 29.89 33.45 16.93
C LYS A 560 31.41 33.58 17.05
N ALA A 561 31.97 33.37 18.24
CA ALA A 561 33.42 33.41 18.47
C ALA A 561 34.14 32.30 17.69
N ARG A 562 33.63 31.07 17.75
CA ARG A 562 34.21 29.90 17.04
C ARG A 562 34.12 30.04 15.51
N PHE A 563 33.06 30.66 15.01
CA PHE A 563 32.87 30.89 13.58
C PHE A 563 33.91 31.84 12.97
N GLN A 564 34.68 32.59 13.78
CA GLN A 564 35.76 33.44 13.27
C GLN A 564 36.96 32.67 12.70
N SER A 565 37.07 31.37 12.99
CA SER A 565 38.11 30.51 12.42
C SER A 565 38.03 30.47 10.89
N LYS A 566 39.15 30.78 10.22
CA LYS A 566 39.27 30.75 8.74
C LYS A 566 38.89 29.38 8.17
N THR A 567 39.26 28.30 8.85
CA THR A 567 38.97 26.92 8.43
C THR A 567 37.48 26.62 8.42
N ILE A 568 36.74 27.07 9.44
CA ILE A 568 35.28 26.85 9.54
C ILE A 568 34.56 27.68 8.47
N LYS A 569 34.96 28.94 8.27
CA LYS A 569 34.40 29.79 7.20
C LYS A 569 34.62 29.17 5.82
N MET A 570 35.83 28.68 5.55
CA MET A 570 36.16 28.05 4.28
C MET A 570 35.38 26.75 4.07
N ALA A 571 35.27 25.89 5.09
CA ALA A 571 34.48 24.66 5.01
C ALA A 571 32.99 24.94 4.76
N PHE A 572 32.42 25.94 5.45
CA PHE A 572 31.04 26.37 5.24
C PHE A 572 30.83 26.97 3.85
N ALA A 573 31.80 27.74 3.34
CA ALA A 573 31.75 28.30 1.99
C ALA A 573 31.80 27.22 0.90
N VAL A 574 32.71 26.23 1.03
CA VAL A 574 32.81 25.12 0.08
C VAL A 574 31.52 24.28 0.07
N LEU A 575 31.00 23.92 1.23
CA LEU A 575 29.73 23.18 1.33
C LEU A 575 28.55 24.01 0.78
N GLY A 576 28.54 25.32 1.03
CA GLY A 576 27.55 26.23 0.47
C GLY A 576 27.60 26.30 -1.07
N VAL A 577 28.80 26.33 -1.66
CA VAL A 577 28.96 26.27 -3.12
C VAL A 577 28.47 24.93 -3.68
N ILE A 578 28.81 23.81 -3.05
CA ILE A 578 28.31 22.49 -3.47
C ILE A 578 26.78 22.46 -3.39
N PHE A 579 26.19 22.89 -2.28
CA PHE A 579 24.76 22.94 -2.06
C PHE A 579 24.03 23.78 -3.13
N LEU A 580 24.54 24.98 -3.42
CA LEU A 580 23.94 25.86 -4.43
C LEU A 580 24.13 25.31 -5.86
N ALA A 581 25.30 24.77 -6.18
CA ALA A 581 25.58 24.22 -7.51
C ALA A 581 24.76 22.96 -7.80
N SER A 582 24.69 22.01 -6.85
CA SER A 582 23.85 20.83 -6.99
C SER A 582 22.37 21.18 -6.97
N GLY A 583 21.96 22.15 -6.15
CA GLY A 583 20.58 22.66 -6.12
C GLY A 583 20.17 23.30 -7.46
N ALA A 584 21.05 24.12 -8.06
CA ALA A 584 20.83 24.70 -9.37
C ALA A 584 20.76 23.65 -10.48
N PHE A 585 21.61 22.62 -10.42
CA PHE A 585 21.57 21.50 -11.36
C PHE A 585 20.28 20.68 -11.24
N ILE A 586 19.84 20.38 -10.01
CA ILE A 586 18.57 19.71 -9.76
C ILE A 586 17.41 20.56 -10.28
N PHE A 587 17.36 21.86 -9.91
CA PHE A 587 16.33 22.78 -10.37
C PHE A 587 16.27 22.87 -11.90
N TYR A 588 17.42 22.95 -12.57
CA TYR A 588 17.49 22.93 -14.02
C TYR A 588 16.89 21.64 -14.60
N ASN A 589 17.20 20.48 -14.03
CA ASN A 589 16.66 19.19 -14.48
C ASN A 589 15.15 19.03 -14.20
N THR A 590 14.68 19.48 -13.04
CA THR A 590 13.31 19.24 -12.56
C THR A 590 12.31 20.31 -12.98
N HIS A 591 12.75 21.55 -13.19
CA HIS A 591 11.89 22.71 -13.49
C HIS A 591 12.12 23.36 -14.87
N ILE A 592 13.31 23.21 -15.47
CA ILE A 592 13.62 23.80 -16.79
C ILE A 592 13.56 22.74 -17.89
N LEU A 593 14.23 21.60 -17.71
CA LEU A 593 14.16 20.47 -18.65
C LEU A 593 12.87 19.65 -18.49
N ASN A 594 12.28 19.68 -17.29
CA ASN A 594 10.97 19.09 -16.98
C ASN A 594 10.04 20.15 -16.40
N SER A 595 8.74 19.88 -16.43
CA SER A 595 7.73 20.69 -15.74
C SER A 595 7.46 20.11 -14.35
N PHE A 596 7.88 20.83 -13.30
CA PHE A 596 7.38 20.56 -11.95
C PHE A 596 6.03 21.23 -11.75
N GLU A 597 5.01 20.43 -11.47
CA GLU A 597 3.68 20.92 -11.16
C GLU A 597 3.21 20.38 -9.82
N THR A 598 2.63 21.27 -9.02
CA THR A 598 2.01 20.86 -7.76
C THR A 598 0.65 20.21 -8.00
N SER A 599 0.18 19.39 -7.07
CA SER A 599 -1.17 18.79 -7.12
C SER A 599 -2.27 19.84 -7.33
N LYS A 600 -2.12 21.02 -6.71
CA LYS A 600 -3.07 22.14 -6.84
C LYS A 600 -2.98 22.84 -8.21
N HIS A 601 -1.81 22.84 -8.85
CA HIS A 601 -1.65 23.32 -10.22
C HIS A 601 -2.37 22.38 -11.20
N GLN A 602 -2.10 21.08 -11.12
CA GLN A 602 -2.75 20.06 -11.94
C GLN A 602 -4.28 20.11 -11.79
N GLU A 603 -4.78 20.25 -10.56
CA GLU A 603 -6.20 20.45 -10.26
C GLU A 603 -6.78 21.66 -11.02
N LYS A 604 -6.10 22.81 -10.99
CA LYS A 604 -6.54 24.01 -11.73
C LYS A 604 -6.45 23.84 -13.24
N MET A 605 -5.46 23.12 -13.75
CA MET A 605 -5.32 22.88 -15.19
C MET A 605 -6.42 21.94 -15.70
N ALA A 606 -6.77 20.90 -14.95
CA ALA A 606 -7.91 20.04 -15.29
C ALA A 606 -9.23 20.82 -15.37
N VAL A 607 -9.45 21.78 -14.45
CA VAL A 607 -10.63 22.67 -14.48
C VAL A 607 -10.63 23.56 -15.72
N LYS A 608 -9.48 24.16 -16.05
CA LYS A 608 -9.34 25.04 -17.22
C LYS A 608 -9.54 24.26 -18.53
N PHE A 609 -8.98 23.07 -18.63
CA PHE A 609 -9.16 22.18 -19.78
C PHE A 609 -10.66 21.96 -20.05
N GLU A 610 -11.41 21.55 -19.03
CA GLU A 610 -12.83 21.29 -19.18
C GLU A 610 -13.59 22.56 -19.58
N GLN A 611 -13.37 23.69 -18.92
CA GLN A 611 -14.05 24.95 -19.24
C GLN A 611 -13.76 25.44 -20.67
N GLN A 612 -12.54 25.24 -21.17
CA GLN A 612 -12.11 25.76 -22.47
C GLN A 612 -12.43 24.82 -23.64
N TYR A 613 -12.39 23.49 -23.44
CA TYR A 613 -12.40 22.53 -24.53
C TYR A 613 -13.58 21.54 -24.52
N LYS A 614 -14.47 21.57 -23.52
CA LYS A 614 -15.64 20.66 -23.46
C LYS A 614 -16.57 20.76 -24.68
N TRP A 615 -16.56 21.87 -25.41
CA TRP A 615 -17.35 22.01 -26.65
C TRP A 615 -16.90 21.04 -27.76
N ILE A 616 -15.66 20.53 -27.74
CA ILE A 616 -15.15 19.57 -28.74
C ILE A 616 -15.92 18.24 -28.65
N GLU A 617 -16.33 17.84 -27.45
CA GLU A 617 -17.08 16.60 -27.19
C GLU A 617 -18.36 16.48 -28.04
N LYS A 618 -19.01 17.61 -28.33
CA LYS A 618 -20.28 17.66 -29.07
C LYS A 618 -20.10 17.66 -30.59
N LYS A 619 -18.88 17.73 -31.11
CA LYS A 619 -18.61 17.75 -32.55
C LYS A 619 -18.46 16.33 -33.09
N ALA A 620 -19.02 16.08 -34.27
CA ALA A 620 -18.73 14.86 -35.02
C ALA A 620 -17.23 14.81 -35.36
N GLN A 621 -16.59 13.67 -35.10
CA GLN A 621 -15.16 13.45 -35.34
C GLN A 621 -14.96 12.14 -36.11
N PRO A 622 -14.03 12.07 -37.08
CA PRO A 622 -13.84 10.86 -37.86
C PRO A 622 -13.21 9.74 -37.01
N LYS A 623 -13.40 8.49 -37.42
CA LYS A 623 -12.88 7.30 -36.73
C LYS A 623 -11.71 6.68 -37.48
N ILE A 624 -10.72 6.20 -36.75
CA ILE A 624 -9.58 5.46 -37.29
C ILE A 624 -10.07 4.10 -37.81
N VAL A 625 -9.73 3.77 -39.05
CA VAL A 625 -10.09 2.49 -39.72
C VAL A 625 -8.89 1.70 -40.24
N ASP A 626 -7.72 2.33 -40.35
CA ASP A 626 -6.46 1.71 -40.77
C ASP A 626 -5.31 2.41 -40.07
N ALA A 627 -4.33 1.63 -39.62
CA ALA A 627 -3.10 2.13 -39.02
C ALA A 627 -1.89 1.44 -39.65
N ASN A 628 -1.00 2.25 -40.20
CA ASN A 628 0.33 1.83 -40.66
C ASN A 628 1.40 2.64 -39.92
N ILE A 629 2.10 1.99 -39.00
CA ILE A 629 2.92 2.67 -37.99
C ILE A 629 4.34 2.15 -38.00
N PHE A 630 5.30 3.05 -37.93
CA PHE A 630 6.70 2.79 -37.76
C PHE A 630 7.16 3.32 -36.39
N VAL A 631 7.71 2.45 -35.56
CA VAL A 631 8.16 2.77 -34.20
C VAL A 631 9.63 2.38 -34.02
N ASP A 632 10.51 3.35 -33.90
CA ASP A 632 11.92 3.15 -33.59
C ASP A 632 12.17 3.40 -32.10
N ILE A 633 12.49 2.34 -31.36
CA ILE A 633 12.77 2.39 -29.93
C ILE A 633 14.29 2.52 -29.73
N PHE A 634 14.74 3.53 -28.99
CA PHE A 634 16.15 3.73 -28.64
C PHE A 634 16.30 3.59 -27.11
N PRO A 635 16.45 2.36 -26.58
CA PRO A 635 16.42 2.09 -25.15
C PRO A 635 17.51 2.86 -24.38
N SER A 636 18.75 2.88 -24.89
CA SER A 636 19.89 3.55 -24.25
C SER A 636 19.73 5.07 -24.15
N ASP A 637 19.01 5.67 -25.09
CA ASP A 637 18.83 7.12 -25.18
C ASP A 637 17.54 7.61 -24.52
N GLY A 638 16.69 6.70 -24.04
CA GLY A 638 15.33 7.00 -23.57
C GLY A 638 14.50 7.73 -24.62
N LYS A 639 14.68 7.36 -25.89
CA LYS A 639 14.11 8.03 -27.07
C LYS A 639 13.22 7.07 -27.86
N LEU A 640 12.16 7.60 -28.46
CA LEU A 640 11.21 6.89 -29.31
C LEU A 640 10.93 7.76 -30.54
N ASP A 641 11.21 7.27 -31.75
CA ASP A 641 10.82 7.94 -32.99
C ASP A 641 9.61 7.22 -33.57
N ILE A 642 8.57 7.99 -33.89
CA ILE A 642 7.32 7.45 -34.42
C ILE A 642 7.02 8.16 -35.74
N ALA A 643 6.72 7.36 -36.76
CA ALA A 643 6.18 7.84 -38.01
C ALA A 643 5.01 6.95 -38.43
N GLY A 644 4.07 7.47 -39.20
CA GLY A 644 2.99 6.62 -39.66
C GLY A 644 1.89 7.34 -40.41
N THR A 645 0.90 6.56 -40.81
CA THR A 645 -0.34 7.05 -41.40
C THR A 645 -1.52 6.34 -40.75
N LEU A 646 -2.46 7.13 -40.21
CA LEU A 646 -3.77 6.66 -39.78
C LEU A 646 -4.79 7.09 -40.83
N PHE A 647 -5.71 6.20 -41.23
CA PHE A 647 -6.82 6.59 -42.10
C PHE A 647 -8.05 6.88 -41.24
N LEU A 648 -8.56 8.10 -41.37
CA LEU A 648 -9.73 8.59 -40.64
C LEU A 648 -10.94 8.55 -41.57
N LYS A 649 -12.00 7.85 -41.17
CA LYS A 649 -13.25 7.72 -41.92
C LYS A 649 -14.36 8.50 -41.22
N ASN A 650 -15.16 9.24 -41.99
CA ASN A 650 -16.38 9.82 -41.47
C ASN A 650 -17.46 8.73 -41.35
N THR A 651 -17.77 8.33 -40.13
CA THR A 651 -18.85 7.38 -39.83
C THR A 651 -20.18 8.05 -39.50
N PHE A 652 -20.24 9.37 -39.54
CA PHE A 652 -21.44 10.16 -39.27
C PHE A 652 -22.19 10.49 -40.56
N SER A 653 -23.46 10.86 -40.43
CA SER A 653 -24.32 11.32 -41.53
C SER A 653 -24.14 12.80 -41.89
N VAL A 654 -23.25 13.51 -41.19
CA VAL A 654 -22.94 14.93 -41.40
C VAL A 654 -21.52 15.11 -41.92
N ALA A 655 -21.28 16.12 -42.75
CA ALA A 655 -19.94 16.46 -43.21
C ALA A 655 -19.10 17.04 -42.06
N ILE A 656 -17.80 16.70 -42.01
CA ILE A 656 -16.86 17.18 -40.99
C ILE A 656 -15.93 18.20 -41.64
N ASP A 657 -15.87 19.41 -41.08
CA ASP A 657 -15.04 20.52 -41.56
C ASP A 657 -13.73 20.69 -40.75
N SER A 658 -13.72 20.16 -39.52
CA SER A 658 -12.65 20.36 -38.54
C SER A 658 -12.42 19.10 -37.72
N VAL A 659 -11.15 18.71 -37.60
CA VAL A 659 -10.71 17.54 -36.83
C VAL A 659 -9.81 18.00 -35.69
N TYR A 660 -10.13 17.54 -34.48
CA TYR A 660 -9.37 17.81 -33.26
C TYR A 660 -8.60 16.56 -32.87
N LEU A 661 -7.34 16.74 -32.50
CA LEU A 661 -6.41 15.65 -32.20
C LEU A 661 -5.76 15.90 -30.84
N ASN A 662 -5.52 14.85 -30.08
CA ASN A 662 -4.73 14.91 -28.86
C ASN A 662 -3.41 14.18 -29.07
N LEU A 663 -2.32 14.83 -28.71
CA LEU A 663 -1.00 14.24 -28.67
C LEU A 663 -0.21 14.94 -27.54
N SER A 664 0.21 14.19 -26.53
CA SER A 664 0.98 14.76 -25.41
C SER A 664 2.20 15.50 -25.93
N ASN A 665 2.34 16.79 -25.65
CA ASN A 665 3.39 17.61 -26.25
C ASN A 665 4.72 17.59 -25.47
N THR A 666 4.72 17.02 -24.27
CA THR A 666 5.89 17.07 -23.38
C THR A 666 6.99 16.14 -23.88
N GLY A 667 8.15 16.73 -24.21
CA GLY A 667 9.30 15.97 -24.72
C GLY A 667 9.15 15.51 -26.17
N LEU A 668 8.15 16.04 -26.91
CA LEU A 668 7.97 15.76 -28.33
C LEU A 668 8.62 16.81 -29.23
N THR A 669 9.23 16.34 -30.32
CA THR A 669 9.64 17.16 -31.46
C THR A 669 8.89 16.67 -32.69
N ILE A 670 7.93 17.47 -33.17
CA ILE A 670 7.09 17.13 -34.32
C ILE A 670 7.78 17.58 -35.61
N GLU A 671 8.12 16.64 -36.49
CA GLU A 671 8.70 16.91 -37.80
C GLU A 671 7.62 17.07 -38.89
N LYS A 672 6.60 16.22 -38.84
CA LYS A 672 5.48 16.24 -39.79
C LYS A 672 4.18 15.93 -39.06
N PHE A 673 3.16 16.73 -39.31
CA PHE A 673 1.80 16.42 -38.86
C PHE A 673 0.79 17.08 -39.81
N THR A 674 0.21 16.27 -40.70
CA THR A 674 -0.65 16.75 -41.79
C THR A 674 -1.87 15.85 -41.94
N LEU A 675 -3.03 16.44 -42.18
CA LEU A 675 -4.29 15.72 -42.41
C LEU A 675 -4.75 15.95 -43.85
N ASN A 676 -4.71 14.93 -44.70
CA ASN A 676 -4.96 15.04 -46.14
C ASN A 676 -4.10 16.10 -46.87
N GLY A 677 -2.88 16.34 -46.39
CA GLY A 677 -2.02 17.43 -46.87
C GLY A 677 -2.28 18.78 -46.20
N ASP A 678 -3.39 18.93 -45.49
CA ASP A 678 -3.71 20.13 -44.71
C ASP A 678 -2.83 20.19 -43.47
N LYS A 679 -2.46 21.42 -43.08
CA LYS A 679 -1.64 21.66 -41.91
C LYS A 679 -2.45 21.38 -40.64
N VAL A 680 -1.84 20.65 -39.70
CA VAL A 680 -2.37 20.47 -38.35
C VAL A 680 -1.75 21.56 -37.46
N ASP A 681 -2.56 22.49 -36.97
CA ASP A 681 -2.12 23.58 -36.11
C ASP A 681 -2.22 23.20 -34.63
N VAL A 682 -1.30 23.73 -33.82
CA VAL A 682 -1.34 23.58 -32.36
C VAL A 682 -2.42 24.51 -31.81
N LEU A 683 -3.49 23.95 -31.27
CA LEU A 683 -4.53 24.73 -30.60
C LEU A 683 -4.11 25.08 -29.17
N ASP A 684 -3.61 24.07 -28.44
CA ASP A 684 -3.08 24.25 -27.08
C ASP A 684 -1.88 23.34 -26.86
N ARG A 685 -0.70 23.97 -26.67
CA ARG A 685 0.55 23.25 -26.44
C ARG A 685 0.58 22.53 -25.10
N TYR A 686 -0.04 23.09 -24.07
CA TYR A 686 0.00 22.56 -22.71
C TYR A 686 -0.83 21.27 -22.61
N TYR A 687 -2.07 21.30 -23.11
CA TYR A 687 -2.95 20.12 -23.11
C TYR A 687 -2.65 19.14 -24.25
N GLY A 688 -1.80 19.53 -25.21
CA GLY A 688 -1.48 18.70 -26.37
C GLY A 688 -2.64 18.60 -27.36
N ILE A 689 -3.39 19.69 -27.53
CA ILE A 689 -4.55 19.73 -28.44
C ILE A 689 -4.11 20.35 -29.76
N PHE A 690 -4.46 19.69 -30.84
CA PHE A 690 -4.22 20.12 -32.21
C PHE A 690 -5.53 20.20 -32.97
N ALA A 691 -5.59 21.05 -33.99
CA ALA A 691 -6.75 21.20 -34.84
C ALA A 691 -6.34 21.27 -36.31
N ALA A 692 -7.10 20.62 -37.17
CA ALA A 692 -6.96 20.71 -38.61
C ALA A 692 -8.29 21.15 -39.22
N LYS A 693 -8.27 22.27 -39.94
CA LYS A 693 -9.40 22.72 -40.75
C LYS A 693 -9.25 22.15 -42.15
N LEU A 694 -10.24 21.38 -42.60
CA LEU A 694 -10.18 20.70 -43.89
C LEU A 694 -10.50 21.68 -45.02
N HIS A 695 -9.68 21.72 -46.07
CA HIS A 695 -10.01 22.52 -47.27
C HIS A 695 -11.27 22.00 -47.97
N GLN A 696 -11.46 20.69 -47.97
CA GLN A 696 -12.68 20.02 -48.42
C GLN A 696 -13.32 19.30 -47.23
N PRO A 697 -14.55 19.66 -46.82
CA PRO A 697 -15.25 18.95 -45.76
C PRO A 697 -15.36 17.46 -46.07
N LEU A 698 -15.02 16.62 -45.10
CA LEU A 698 -15.04 15.17 -45.21
C LEU A 698 -16.50 14.68 -45.25
N GLN A 699 -16.96 14.19 -46.41
CA GLN A 699 -18.33 13.74 -46.57
C GLN A 699 -18.59 12.43 -45.82
N PRO A 700 -19.86 12.13 -45.47
CA PRO A 700 -20.24 10.84 -44.89
C PRO A 700 -19.69 9.65 -45.70
N GLY A 701 -18.96 8.75 -45.04
CA GLY A 701 -18.35 7.58 -45.66
C GLY A 701 -16.95 7.79 -46.25
N ASP A 702 -16.54 9.03 -46.53
CA ASP A 702 -15.20 9.33 -47.05
C ASP A 702 -14.11 9.06 -46.03
N SER A 703 -12.88 8.85 -46.52
CA SER A 703 -11.70 8.59 -45.69
C SER A 703 -10.51 9.44 -46.12
N ILE A 704 -9.75 9.95 -45.16
CA ILE A 704 -8.57 10.80 -45.38
C ILE A 704 -7.36 10.33 -44.54
N PRO A 705 -6.12 10.51 -45.02
CA PRO A 705 -4.92 10.11 -44.30
C PRO A 705 -4.42 11.19 -43.33
N LEU A 706 -4.17 10.81 -42.08
CA LEU A 706 -3.40 11.56 -41.09
C LEU A 706 -1.96 11.06 -41.10
N VAL A 707 -1.03 11.86 -41.60
CA VAL A 707 0.41 11.53 -41.67
C VAL A 707 1.16 12.26 -40.58
N PHE A 708 1.94 11.52 -39.79
CA PHE A 708 2.75 12.09 -38.72
C PHE A 708 4.16 11.52 -38.70
N LYS A 709 5.08 12.33 -38.17
CA LYS A 709 6.44 11.97 -37.79
C LYS A 709 6.88 12.85 -36.63
N TYR A 710 7.26 12.23 -35.52
CA TYR A 710 7.77 12.94 -34.35
C TYR A 710 8.74 12.06 -33.55
N SER A 711 9.60 12.72 -32.79
CA SER A 711 10.45 12.08 -31.80
C SER A 711 9.98 12.43 -30.40
N TYR A 712 9.89 11.42 -29.53
CA TYR A 712 9.88 11.59 -28.09
C TYR A 712 11.28 11.38 -27.53
N LYS A 713 11.73 12.27 -26.65
CA LYS A 713 12.93 12.07 -25.84
C LYS A 713 12.69 12.56 -24.42
N LYS A 714 13.00 11.72 -23.43
CA LYS A 714 13.02 12.17 -22.03
C LYS A 714 14.12 13.20 -21.84
N LEU A 715 13.76 14.40 -21.38
CA LEU A 715 14.71 15.47 -21.04
C LEU A 715 14.87 15.53 -19.53
N GLY A 716 16.11 15.48 -19.03
CA GLY A 716 16.39 15.59 -17.59
C GLY A 716 15.69 14.53 -16.70
N SER A 717 15.53 14.85 -15.42
CA SER A 717 14.83 14.00 -14.45
C SER A 717 13.73 14.78 -13.73
N SER A 718 12.57 14.17 -13.56
CA SER A 718 11.42 14.75 -12.88
C SER A 718 11.65 14.88 -11.37
N ASN A 719 10.95 15.81 -10.73
CA ASN A 719 10.98 15.99 -9.26
C ASN A 719 10.24 14.86 -8.51
N SER A 720 9.38 14.13 -9.22
CA SER A 720 8.68 12.93 -8.77
C SER A 720 9.27 11.68 -9.42
N SER A 721 9.04 10.50 -8.83
CA SER A 721 9.34 9.22 -9.46
C SER A 721 8.36 8.98 -10.61
N ASN A 722 8.76 9.32 -11.83
CA ASN A 722 7.99 8.95 -13.01
C ASN A 722 8.65 7.73 -13.64
N GLU A 723 7.84 6.71 -13.87
CA GLU A 723 8.21 5.51 -14.61
C GLU A 723 8.84 5.89 -15.96
N PRO A 724 9.94 5.25 -16.36
CA PRO A 724 10.52 5.51 -17.67
C PRO A 724 9.57 5.01 -18.76
N LYS A 725 9.04 5.93 -19.58
CA LYS A 725 8.24 5.58 -20.76
C LYS A 725 9.02 4.69 -21.75
N VAL A 726 10.32 4.95 -21.87
CA VAL A 726 11.28 4.11 -22.59
C VAL A 726 12.31 3.64 -21.57
N ALA A 727 12.31 2.36 -21.26
CA ALA A 727 13.27 1.71 -20.37
C ALA A 727 14.45 1.15 -21.17
N GLU A 728 15.63 1.11 -20.57
CA GLU A 728 16.82 0.52 -21.19
C GLU A 728 16.60 -0.97 -21.49
N ASN A 729 15.87 -1.68 -20.64
CA ASN A 729 15.37 -3.03 -20.87
C ASN A 729 13.91 -3.15 -20.41
N GLY A 730 13.03 -3.65 -21.28
CA GLY A 730 11.61 -3.80 -20.97
C GLY A 730 10.79 -2.54 -21.24
N THR A 731 11.01 -1.86 -22.36
CA THR A 731 10.10 -0.78 -22.81
C THR A 731 8.73 -1.38 -23.11
N PHE A 732 7.68 -0.79 -22.55
CA PHE A 732 6.29 -1.09 -22.85
C PHE A 732 5.53 0.24 -23.04
N VAL A 733 4.94 0.42 -24.22
CA VAL A 733 4.06 1.55 -24.53
C VAL A 733 2.85 1.07 -25.33
N ASN A 734 1.71 1.75 -25.18
CA ASN A 734 0.51 1.43 -25.96
C ASN A 734 0.05 2.58 -26.86
N SER A 735 -0.83 2.26 -27.82
CA SER A 735 -1.32 3.19 -28.84
C SER A 735 -1.88 4.49 -28.26
N LYS A 736 -2.58 4.45 -27.13
CA LYS A 736 -3.18 5.64 -26.50
C LYS A 736 -2.15 6.57 -25.87
N GLU A 737 -1.00 6.05 -25.47
CA GLU A 737 0.06 6.83 -24.83
C GLU A 737 0.99 7.51 -25.82
N VAL A 738 1.19 6.87 -26.99
CA VAL A 738 2.23 7.30 -27.94
C VAL A 738 1.70 7.77 -29.27
N LEU A 739 0.45 7.53 -29.64
CA LEU A 739 -0.12 7.96 -30.94
C LEU A 739 -1.15 9.08 -30.78
N PRO A 740 -1.43 9.85 -31.85
CA PRO A 740 -2.50 10.83 -31.84
C PRO A 740 -3.87 10.15 -31.67
N THR A 741 -4.70 10.65 -30.74
CA THR A 741 -6.11 10.25 -30.60
C THR A 741 -7.02 11.34 -31.15
N ILE A 742 -8.24 10.97 -31.56
CA ILE A 742 -9.18 11.91 -32.20
C ILE A 742 -10.25 12.39 -31.22
N GLY A 743 -10.59 13.68 -31.27
CA GLY A 743 -11.69 14.28 -30.53
C GLY A 743 -11.35 14.74 -29.12
N TYR A 744 -12.32 14.72 -28.21
CA TYR A 744 -12.18 15.21 -26.85
C TYR A 744 -11.61 14.14 -25.92
N ASN A 745 -10.62 14.51 -25.08
CA ASN A 745 -10.02 13.61 -24.09
C ASN A 745 -10.60 13.86 -22.68
N GLU A 746 -11.63 13.11 -22.31
CA GLU A 746 -12.24 13.18 -20.97
C GLU A 746 -11.27 12.85 -19.82
N GLY A 747 -10.14 12.17 -20.11
CA GLY A 747 -9.12 11.82 -19.13
C GLY A 747 -8.36 13.03 -18.56
N GLN A 748 -8.43 14.19 -19.22
CA GLN A 748 -7.82 15.44 -18.71
C GLN A 748 -8.76 16.24 -17.79
N GLU A 749 -10.02 15.84 -17.65
CA GLU A 749 -10.96 16.52 -16.75
C GLU A 749 -10.69 16.21 -15.28
N LEU A 750 -11.15 17.10 -14.41
CA LEU A 750 -11.10 16.90 -12.97
C LEU A 750 -12.07 15.79 -12.55
N GLY A 751 -11.56 14.63 -12.13
CA GLY A 751 -12.41 13.49 -11.75
C GLY A 751 -13.02 13.56 -10.34
N ASP A 752 -12.41 14.29 -9.41
CA ASP A 752 -12.80 14.29 -8.01
C ASP A 752 -14.07 15.14 -7.76
N LYS A 753 -15.14 14.50 -7.26
CA LYS A 753 -16.45 15.12 -7.04
C LYS A 753 -16.41 16.33 -6.09
N ASP A 754 -15.66 16.26 -5.00
CA ASP A 754 -15.59 17.34 -4.00
C ASP A 754 -14.88 18.56 -4.60
N LYS A 755 -13.77 18.30 -5.30
CA LYS A 755 -13.04 19.35 -6.01
C LYS A 755 -13.89 19.95 -7.13
N ARG A 756 -14.65 19.16 -7.87
CA ARG A 756 -15.59 19.68 -8.89
C ARG A 756 -16.63 20.62 -8.29
N LYS A 757 -17.21 20.28 -7.13
CA LYS A 757 -18.15 21.15 -6.41
C LYS A 757 -17.47 22.48 -6.02
N LYS A 758 -16.25 22.42 -5.46
CA LYS A 758 -15.44 23.61 -5.11
C LYS A 758 -15.21 24.54 -6.32
N TYR A 759 -15.01 23.97 -7.50
CA TYR A 759 -14.86 24.74 -8.76
C TYR A 759 -16.17 25.03 -9.50
N LYS A 760 -17.33 24.66 -8.93
CA LYS A 760 -18.65 24.80 -9.54
C LYS A 760 -18.77 24.13 -10.92
N LEU A 761 -18.05 23.02 -11.13
CA LEU A 761 -18.18 22.20 -12.32
C LEU A 761 -19.40 21.26 -12.20
N PRO A 762 -20.06 20.89 -13.31
CA PRO A 762 -21.12 19.89 -13.31
C PRO A 762 -20.65 18.56 -12.72
N VAL A 763 -21.55 17.74 -12.19
CA VAL A 763 -21.17 16.39 -11.75
C VAL A 763 -20.67 15.59 -12.95
N LYS A 764 -19.45 15.04 -12.87
CA LYS A 764 -18.92 14.16 -13.91
C LYS A 764 -19.61 12.81 -13.80
N GLN A 765 -20.14 12.31 -14.90
CA GLN A 765 -20.68 10.96 -14.97
C GLN A 765 -19.51 9.98 -15.09
N ARG A 766 -19.52 8.88 -14.33
CA ARG A 766 -18.50 7.82 -14.46
C ARG A 766 -18.53 7.15 -15.83
N MET A 767 -19.72 7.01 -16.40
CA MET A 767 -19.97 6.42 -17.70
C MET A 767 -21.32 6.93 -18.22
N ALA A 768 -21.51 6.99 -19.54
CA ALA A 768 -22.77 7.40 -20.14
C ALA A 768 -23.91 6.43 -19.77
N PHE A 769 -25.14 6.94 -19.67
CA PHE A 769 -26.31 6.12 -19.40
C PHE A 769 -26.54 5.08 -20.50
N ILE A 770 -27.02 3.89 -20.13
CA ILE A 770 -27.30 2.82 -21.10
C ILE A 770 -28.31 3.24 -22.19
N THR A 771 -29.22 4.16 -21.87
CA THR A 771 -30.23 4.70 -22.78
C THR A 771 -29.67 5.73 -23.77
N ASP A 772 -28.42 6.19 -23.60
CA ASP A 772 -27.79 7.12 -24.50
C ASP A 772 -27.29 6.42 -25.77
N SER A 773 -28.18 6.32 -26.75
CA SER A 773 -27.89 5.69 -28.05
C SER A 773 -26.78 6.38 -28.86
N THR A 774 -26.43 7.64 -28.55
CA THR A 774 -25.35 8.35 -29.26
C THR A 774 -23.98 7.72 -28.98
N MET A 775 -23.83 7.12 -27.79
CA MET A 775 -22.62 6.45 -27.34
C MET A 775 -22.52 4.99 -27.78
N TRP A 776 -23.58 4.42 -28.36
CA TRP A 776 -23.58 3.03 -28.85
C TRP A 776 -22.69 2.81 -30.07
N SER A 777 -22.28 3.91 -30.72
CA SER A 777 -21.32 3.84 -31.82
C SER A 777 -19.87 3.80 -31.36
N ASN A 778 -19.60 3.95 -30.06
CA ASN A 778 -18.27 4.01 -29.47
C ASN A 778 -18.03 2.79 -28.59
N THR A 779 -16.80 2.31 -28.51
CA THR A 779 -16.44 1.21 -27.61
C THR A 779 -16.10 1.78 -26.23
N TYR A 780 -16.30 1.01 -25.16
CA TYR A 780 -15.84 1.44 -23.82
C TYR A 780 -14.30 1.62 -23.74
N LEU A 781 -13.56 1.06 -24.71
CA LEU A 781 -12.13 1.22 -24.84
C LEU A 781 -11.72 2.48 -25.62
N GLY A 782 -12.63 3.16 -26.32
CA GLY A 782 -12.29 4.38 -27.07
C GLY A 782 -13.42 4.86 -27.99
N ASN A 783 -13.43 6.16 -28.24
CA ASN A 783 -14.40 6.86 -29.10
C ASN A 783 -13.87 7.14 -30.52
N ASP A 784 -12.58 6.92 -30.77
CA ASP A 784 -11.90 7.30 -32.00
C ASP A 784 -11.61 6.14 -32.96
N GLY A 785 -12.03 4.91 -32.64
CA GLY A 785 -11.87 3.75 -33.51
C GLY A 785 -12.57 2.49 -32.99
N GLY A 786 -13.01 1.62 -33.91
CA GLY A 786 -13.54 0.29 -33.62
C GLY A 786 -12.52 -0.78 -34.02
N TRP A 787 -12.89 -1.66 -34.95
CA TRP A 787 -11.95 -2.60 -35.57
C TRP A 787 -11.24 -1.98 -36.78
N ILE A 788 -9.91 -1.97 -36.74
CA ILE A 788 -9.02 -1.35 -37.73
C ILE A 788 -8.16 -2.40 -38.44
N ARG A 789 -7.73 -2.09 -39.66
CA ARG A 789 -6.61 -2.81 -40.27
C ARG A 789 -5.31 -2.32 -39.66
N PHE A 790 -4.42 -3.23 -39.29
CA PHE A 790 -3.21 -2.88 -38.55
C PHE A 790 -1.95 -3.48 -39.19
N ARG A 791 -0.98 -2.60 -39.46
CA ARG A 791 0.36 -2.92 -39.91
C ARG A 791 1.35 -2.10 -39.13
N THR A 792 2.45 -2.71 -38.72
CA THR A 792 3.52 -1.96 -38.05
C THR A 792 4.89 -2.51 -38.36
N THR A 793 5.89 -1.65 -38.28
CA THR A 793 7.28 -2.04 -38.22
C THR A 793 7.91 -1.41 -36.98
N VAL A 794 8.52 -2.24 -36.15
CA VAL A 794 9.15 -1.82 -34.90
C VAL A 794 10.64 -2.12 -34.98
N SER A 795 11.48 -1.16 -34.59
CA SER A 795 12.92 -1.39 -34.47
C SER A 795 13.43 -1.14 -33.06
N THR A 796 14.52 -1.83 -32.70
CA THR A 796 15.17 -1.71 -31.41
C THR A 796 16.68 -1.99 -31.50
N SER A 797 17.39 -1.94 -30.37
CA SER A 797 18.81 -2.26 -30.29
C SER A 797 19.12 -3.70 -30.74
N ALA A 798 20.35 -3.94 -31.20
CA ALA A 798 20.75 -5.24 -31.76
C ALA A 798 20.69 -6.42 -30.78
N ASP A 799 20.71 -6.14 -29.47
CA ASP A 799 20.60 -7.13 -28.39
C ASP A 799 19.15 -7.37 -27.93
N GLN A 800 18.16 -6.63 -28.47
CA GLN A 800 16.76 -6.72 -28.05
C GLN A 800 15.83 -7.26 -29.15
N ILE A 801 14.70 -7.78 -28.69
CA ILE A 801 13.58 -8.21 -29.53
C ILE A 801 12.43 -7.22 -29.34
N ALA A 802 11.89 -6.72 -30.45
CA ALA A 802 10.71 -5.86 -30.42
C ALA A 802 9.44 -6.63 -30.84
N ILE A 803 8.38 -6.46 -30.07
CA ILE A 803 7.09 -7.14 -30.26
C ILE A 803 5.98 -6.13 -30.45
N ALA A 804 5.08 -6.42 -31.39
CA ALA A 804 3.80 -5.76 -31.56
C ALA A 804 2.75 -6.81 -32.03
N PRO A 805 1.44 -6.51 -31.90
CA PRO A 805 0.40 -7.37 -32.45
C PRO A 805 0.54 -7.58 -33.97
N GLY A 806 0.30 -8.79 -34.44
CA GLY A 806 0.34 -9.19 -35.84
C GLY A 806 1.22 -10.42 -36.09
N ASN A 807 1.06 -11.04 -37.26
CA ASN A 807 1.98 -12.07 -37.73
C ASN A 807 3.30 -11.40 -38.09
N LEU A 808 4.43 -11.98 -37.65
CA LEU A 808 5.76 -11.53 -38.08
C LEU A 808 5.93 -11.85 -39.58
N VAL A 809 6.01 -10.80 -40.40
CA VAL A 809 6.20 -10.90 -41.85
C VAL A 809 7.68 -10.94 -42.21
N LYS A 810 8.47 -10.08 -41.56
CA LYS A 810 9.89 -9.92 -41.87
C LYS A 810 10.67 -9.49 -40.62
N GLU A 811 11.83 -10.10 -40.43
CA GLU A 811 12.84 -9.69 -39.47
C GLU A 811 14.14 -9.40 -40.24
N TRP A 812 14.83 -8.30 -39.93
CA TRP A 812 16.13 -8.00 -40.52
C TRP A 812 16.98 -7.13 -39.59
N LYS A 813 18.28 -7.12 -39.86
CA LYS A 813 19.23 -6.22 -39.19
C LYS A 813 19.69 -5.13 -40.14
N GLN A 814 19.73 -3.90 -39.67
CA GLN A 814 20.21 -2.76 -40.44
C GLN A 814 20.83 -1.74 -39.49
N ASN A 815 22.00 -1.19 -39.85
CA ASN A 815 22.69 -0.15 -39.08
C ASN A 815 22.87 -0.50 -37.59
N GLY A 816 23.17 -1.76 -37.26
CA GLY A 816 23.34 -2.22 -35.88
C GLY A 816 22.04 -2.25 -35.05
N ARG A 817 20.88 -2.32 -35.70
CA ARG A 817 19.56 -2.40 -35.07
C ARG A 817 18.74 -3.57 -35.64
N ASN A 818 17.82 -4.10 -34.84
CA ASN A 818 16.89 -5.16 -35.24
C ASN A 818 15.56 -4.53 -35.64
N TYR A 819 14.98 -5.01 -36.74
CA TYR A 819 13.71 -4.55 -37.29
C TYR A 819 12.74 -5.71 -37.44
N TYR A 820 11.48 -5.49 -37.05
CA TYR A 820 10.42 -6.48 -37.09
C TYR A 820 9.19 -5.86 -37.74
N SER A 821 8.73 -6.44 -38.85
CA SER A 821 7.51 -6.03 -39.53
C SER A 821 6.38 -6.99 -39.21
N TYR A 822 5.29 -6.45 -38.66
CA TYR A 822 4.09 -7.18 -38.26
C TYR A 822 2.90 -6.76 -39.11
N ASN A 823 2.12 -7.74 -39.55
CA ASN A 823 0.87 -7.54 -40.28
C ASN A 823 -0.23 -8.44 -39.73
N HIS A 824 -1.42 -7.90 -39.55
CA HIS A 824 -2.57 -8.67 -39.12
C HIS A 824 -3.44 -9.07 -40.34
N GLU A 825 -3.81 -10.36 -40.45
CA GLU A 825 -4.59 -10.87 -41.60
C GLU A 825 -6.08 -10.43 -41.56
N GLY A 826 -6.57 -9.99 -40.39
CA GLY A 826 -7.92 -9.42 -40.18
C GLY A 826 -7.91 -8.02 -39.55
N LYS A 827 -9.06 -7.55 -39.08
CA LYS A 827 -9.12 -6.32 -38.27
C LYS A 827 -8.85 -6.61 -36.79
N ILE A 828 -8.27 -5.64 -36.09
CA ILE A 828 -8.09 -5.66 -34.64
C ILE A 828 -8.76 -4.46 -34.00
N LEU A 829 -9.11 -4.51 -32.73
CA LEU A 829 -9.57 -3.34 -32.02
C LEU A 829 -8.50 -2.22 -32.03
N ASN A 830 -8.89 -0.93 -32.06
CA ASN A 830 -7.99 0.23 -32.01
C ASN A 830 -7.30 0.40 -30.64
N PHE A 831 -6.64 -0.65 -30.17
CA PHE A 831 -5.89 -0.70 -28.92
C PHE A 831 -4.81 -1.78 -29.05
N TYR A 832 -3.55 -1.36 -29.10
CA TYR A 832 -2.39 -2.22 -29.39
C TYR A 832 -1.13 -1.68 -28.70
N SER A 833 -0.10 -2.52 -28.58
CA SER A 833 1.13 -2.23 -27.82
C SER A 833 2.40 -2.44 -28.62
N PHE A 834 3.47 -1.80 -28.15
CA PHE A 834 4.84 -1.94 -28.65
C PHE A 834 5.75 -2.25 -27.47
N LEU A 835 6.51 -3.35 -27.55
CA LEU A 835 7.39 -3.82 -26.49
C LEU A 835 8.80 -4.02 -27.00
N SER A 836 9.79 -3.82 -26.14
CA SER A 836 11.20 -4.12 -26.43
C SER A 836 11.97 -4.51 -25.18
N ALA A 837 12.62 -5.68 -25.22
CA ALA A 837 13.53 -6.12 -24.16
C ALA A 837 14.53 -7.16 -24.66
N ARG A 838 15.48 -7.50 -23.79
CA ARG A 838 16.34 -8.68 -23.88
C ARG A 838 15.54 -9.90 -23.40
N TYR A 839 14.78 -10.50 -24.31
CA TYR A 839 13.94 -11.66 -24.02
C TYR A 839 14.66 -12.98 -24.30
N GLU A 840 14.46 -13.95 -23.42
CA GLU A 840 14.47 -15.36 -23.77
C GLU A 840 13.09 -15.76 -24.29
N VAL A 841 13.02 -16.69 -25.24
CA VAL A 841 11.76 -17.07 -25.87
C VAL A 841 11.55 -18.58 -25.80
N LYS A 842 10.53 -18.99 -25.04
CA LYS A 842 10.01 -20.37 -25.07
C LYS A 842 8.87 -20.45 -26.07
N ARG A 843 8.86 -21.49 -26.91
CA ARG A 843 7.85 -21.70 -27.97
C ARG A 843 7.27 -23.10 -27.91
N GLU A 844 6.01 -23.21 -28.27
CA GLU A 844 5.29 -24.47 -28.46
C GLU A 844 4.30 -24.31 -29.63
N GLU A 845 4.12 -25.36 -30.42
CA GLU A 845 3.06 -25.40 -31.44
C GLU A 845 1.89 -26.23 -30.91
N TYR A 846 0.70 -25.64 -30.89
CA TYR A 846 -0.50 -26.27 -30.36
C TYR A 846 -1.65 -26.16 -31.36
N LYS A 847 -2.03 -27.28 -31.98
CA LYS A 847 -3.14 -27.37 -32.96
C LYS A 847 -3.05 -26.30 -34.07
N GLY A 848 -1.84 -26.04 -34.57
CA GLY A 848 -1.58 -25.02 -35.61
C GLY A 848 -1.49 -23.57 -35.11
N ILE A 849 -1.54 -23.36 -33.79
CA ILE A 849 -1.33 -22.05 -33.15
C ILE A 849 0.06 -22.03 -32.51
N LYS A 850 0.86 -21.01 -32.81
CA LYS A 850 2.18 -20.80 -32.18
C LYS A 850 2.02 -20.12 -30.82
N LEU A 851 2.29 -20.86 -29.75
CA LEU A 851 2.31 -20.34 -28.38
C LEU A 851 3.72 -19.88 -28.04
N GLU A 852 3.85 -18.67 -27.50
CA GLU A 852 5.16 -18.15 -27.07
C GLU A 852 5.05 -17.43 -25.73
N VAL A 853 6.10 -17.58 -24.92
CA VAL A 853 6.32 -16.76 -23.73
C VAL A 853 7.68 -16.11 -23.87
N LEU A 854 7.69 -14.78 -23.93
CA LEU A 854 8.89 -13.95 -23.97
C LEU A 854 9.14 -13.42 -22.55
N TYR A 855 10.27 -13.79 -21.96
CA TYR A 855 10.53 -13.59 -20.54
C TYR A 855 11.97 -13.16 -20.28
N HIS A 856 12.21 -12.61 -19.10
CA HIS A 856 13.52 -12.24 -18.60
C HIS A 856 14.26 -13.47 -18.09
N LYS A 857 15.53 -13.63 -18.46
CA LYS A 857 16.36 -14.74 -17.98
C LYS A 857 16.40 -14.78 -16.45
N GLY A 858 16.11 -15.94 -15.85
CA GLY A 858 15.95 -16.09 -14.40
C GLY A 858 14.49 -16.14 -13.93
N HIS A 859 13.53 -15.84 -14.81
CA HIS A 859 12.08 -15.87 -14.51
C HIS A 859 11.38 -17.14 -15.04
N GLU A 860 12.08 -18.27 -15.09
CA GLU A 860 11.56 -19.52 -15.67
C GLU A 860 10.49 -20.21 -14.79
N PHE A 861 10.30 -19.77 -13.55
CA PHE A 861 9.56 -20.49 -12.49
C PHE A 861 8.17 -21.00 -12.89
N ASN A 862 7.42 -20.22 -13.66
CA ASN A 862 6.00 -20.47 -13.93
C ASN A 862 5.65 -20.63 -15.42
N LEU A 863 6.65 -20.74 -16.31
CA LEU A 863 6.43 -20.82 -17.75
C LEU A 863 5.51 -22.01 -18.12
N ASP A 864 5.73 -23.19 -17.54
CA ASP A 864 4.94 -24.39 -17.87
C ASP A 864 3.46 -24.24 -17.49
N LYS A 865 3.17 -23.52 -16.41
CA LYS A 865 1.80 -23.22 -15.98
C LYS A 865 1.12 -22.23 -16.94
N MET A 866 1.85 -21.23 -17.44
CA MET A 866 1.36 -20.31 -18.47
C MET A 866 1.02 -21.08 -19.76
N PHE A 867 1.91 -21.94 -20.26
CA PHE A 867 1.65 -22.77 -21.44
C PHE A 867 0.48 -23.73 -21.23
N LYS A 868 0.36 -24.34 -20.05
CA LYS A 868 -0.78 -25.19 -19.72
C LYS A 868 -2.10 -24.40 -19.74
N SER A 869 -2.12 -23.21 -19.14
CA SER A 869 -3.28 -22.32 -19.17
C SER A 869 -3.63 -21.90 -20.59
N MET A 870 -2.63 -21.60 -21.44
CA MET A 870 -2.84 -21.30 -22.85
C MET A 870 -3.55 -22.43 -23.60
N ARG A 871 -3.04 -23.66 -23.50
CA ARG A 871 -3.65 -24.82 -24.17
C ARG A 871 -5.09 -25.06 -23.73
N MET A 872 -5.32 -25.10 -22.41
CA MET A 872 -6.64 -25.40 -21.87
C MET A 872 -7.66 -24.30 -22.16
N SER A 873 -7.21 -23.04 -22.13
CA SER A 873 -8.03 -21.88 -22.50
C SER A 873 -8.43 -21.94 -23.97
N LEU A 874 -7.47 -22.18 -24.87
CA LEU A 874 -7.72 -22.32 -26.30
C LEU A 874 -8.68 -23.48 -26.60
N ASP A 875 -8.51 -24.62 -25.93
CA ASP A 875 -9.42 -25.76 -26.11
C ASP A 875 -10.85 -25.44 -25.65
N TYR A 876 -10.97 -24.86 -24.46
CA TYR A 876 -12.28 -24.59 -23.88
C TYR A 876 -13.01 -23.48 -24.64
N PHE A 877 -12.37 -22.33 -24.90
CA PHE A 877 -13.03 -21.17 -25.51
C PHE A 877 -13.43 -21.44 -26.96
N GLN A 878 -12.57 -22.14 -27.72
CA GLN A 878 -12.90 -22.50 -29.11
C GLN A 878 -14.05 -23.49 -29.21
N ALA A 879 -14.12 -24.46 -28.30
CA ALA A 879 -15.18 -25.44 -28.28
C ALA A 879 -16.54 -24.85 -27.87
N ASN A 880 -16.55 -23.80 -27.03
CA ASN A 880 -17.77 -23.31 -26.40
C ASN A 880 -18.28 -21.98 -26.93
N PHE A 881 -17.46 -21.12 -27.54
CA PHE A 881 -17.86 -19.76 -27.91
C PHE A 881 -17.75 -19.49 -29.42
N SER A 882 -16.54 -19.49 -29.96
CA SER A 882 -16.24 -19.33 -31.38
C SER A 882 -14.78 -19.74 -31.66
N PRO A 883 -14.37 -20.07 -32.90
CA PRO A 883 -12.98 -20.40 -33.24
C PRO A 883 -11.99 -19.30 -32.83
N PHE A 884 -10.70 -19.61 -32.64
CA PHE A 884 -9.68 -18.61 -32.34
C PHE A 884 -9.22 -17.88 -33.62
N GLN A 885 -8.92 -16.58 -33.50
CA GLN A 885 -8.84 -15.61 -34.61
C GLN A 885 -7.42 -15.48 -35.17
N HIS A 886 -6.44 -16.02 -34.45
CA HIS A 886 -5.03 -15.78 -34.68
C HIS A 886 -4.26 -17.10 -34.83
N LYS A 887 -3.15 -17.06 -35.57
CA LYS A 887 -2.23 -18.21 -35.74
C LYS A 887 -1.13 -18.25 -34.67
N TYR A 888 -1.17 -17.32 -33.72
CA TYR A 888 -0.21 -17.20 -32.64
C TYR A 888 -0.91 -16.70 -31.37
N LEU A 889 -0.29 -16.94 -30.22
CA LEU A 889 -0.66 -16.37 -28.94
C LEU A 889 0.61 -16.18 -28.10
N ARG A 890 0.83 -14.96 -27.61
CA ARG A 890 2.08 -14.56 -26.97
C ARG A 890 1.83 -13.96 -25.60
N ILE A 891 2.60 -14.38 -24.60
CA ILE A 891 2.77 -13.64 -23.35
C ILE A 891 4.11 -12.94 -23.39
N VAL A 892 4.15 -11.66 -23.04
CA VAL A 892 5.36 -10.83 -23.14
C VAL A 892 5.63 -10.14 -21.82
N GLU A 893 6.75 -10.46 -21.19
CA GLU A 893 7.09 -9.86 -19.90
C GLU A 893 7.43 -8.38 -20.03
N PHE A 894 7.02 -7.57 -19.04
CA PHE A 894 7.47 -6.19 -18.91
C PHE A 894 7.78 -5.80 -17.45
N PRO A 895 8.58 -4.74 -17.22
CA PRO A 895 9.06 -4.36 -15.90
C PRO A 895 7.95 -4.02 -14.91
N ARG A 896 8.22 -4.22 -13.61
CA ARG A 896 7.31 -3.88 -12.49
C ARG A 896 7.01 -2.40 -12.29
N TYR A 897 7.40 -1.54 -13.24
CA TYR A 897 6.97 -0.15 -13.27
C TYR A 897 5.45 -0.05 -13.25
N ALA A 898 4.75 -0.99 -13.91
CA ALA A 898 3.34 -1.22 -13.69
C ALA A 898 3.03 -2.66 -13.28
N SER A 899 1.92 -2.87 -12.56
CA SER A 899 1.50 -4.18 -12.02
C SER A 899 0.16 -4.64 -12.59
N PHE A 900 0.14 -5.00 -13.87
CA PHE A 900 -1.04 -5.59 -14.53
C PHE A 900 -0.62 -6.63 -15.59
N ALA A 901 -1.60 -7.41 -16.04
CA ALA A 901 -1.57 -8.09 -17.33
C ALA A 901 -2.64 -7.43 -18.20
N GLN A 902 -2.41 -7.35 -19.51
CA GLN A 902 -3.32 -6.66 -20.42
C GLN A 902 -3.41 -7.43 -21.73
N SER A 903 -4.62 -7.82 -22.12
CA SER A 903 -4.84 -8.52 -23.37
C SER A 903 -4.91 -7.57 -24.57
N PHE A 904 -3.89 -7.55 -25.43
CA PHE A 904 -3.96 -7.03 -26.80
C PHE A 904 -4.18 -8.20 -27.78
N PRO A 905 -4.52 -7.95 -29.07
CA PRO A 905 -4.79 -9.02 -30.04
C PRO A 905 -3.64 -10.02 -30.12
N ALA A 906 -3.89 -11.25 -29.65
CA ALA A 906 -2.94 -12.36 -29.48
C ALA A 906 -1.59 -12.03 -28.80
N THR A 907 -1.47 -10.88 -28.13
CA THR A 907 -0.22 -10.41 -27.51
C THR A 907 -0.55 -9.86 -26.13
N ILE A 908 -0.10 -10.55 -25.09
CA ILE A 908 -0.49 -10.32 -23.70
C ILE A 908 0.75 -9.87 -22.90
N PRO A 909 1.00 -8.56 -22.80
CA PRO A 909 1.94 -8.00 -21.84
C PRO A 909 1.59 -8.41 -20.41
N TYR A 910 2.60 -8.86 -19.68
CA TYR A 910 2.45 -9.45 -18.36
C TYR A 910 3.57 -8.93 -17.45
N SER A 911 3.22 -8.22 -16.37
CA SER A 911 4.23 -7.63 -15.48
C SER A 911 5.08 -8.67 -14.74
N GLU A 912 6.38 -8.39 -14.55
CA GLU A 912 7.30 -9.22 -13.76
C GLU A 912 6.76 -9.49 -12.34
N ASN A 913 6.05 -8.52 -11.74
CA ASN A 913 5.56 -8.60 -10.36
C ASN A 913 4.21 -9.29 -10.20
N ILE A 914 3.63 -9.83 -11.29
CA ILE A 914 2.39 -10.60 -11.22
C ILE A 914 2.69 -12.07 -11.19
N GLY A 915 3.11 -12.67 -12.30
CA GLY A 915 2.99 -14.12 -12.50
C GLY A 915 4.31 -14.86 -12.53
N PHE A 916 5.39 -14.18 -12.92
CA PHE A 916 6.68 -14.82 -13.13
C PHE A 916 7.31 -15.31 -11.83
N ILE A 917 7.19 -14.54 -10.75
CA ILE A 917 7.78 -14.87 -9.44
C ILE A 917 6.79 -15.49 -8.43
N ALA A 918 5.66 -16.03 -8.86
CA ALA A 918 4.70 -16.71 -7.97
C ALA A 918 5.30 -18.00 -7.39
N ASP A 919 5.20 -18.22 -6.06
CA ASP A 919 5.60 -19.48 -5.42
C ASP A 919 4.41 -20.44 -5.33
N LEU A 920 4.32 -21.33 -6.31
CA LEU A 920 3.24 -22.32 -6.46
C LEU A 920 3.68 -23.75 -6.08
N ARG A 921 4.71 -23.89 -5.24
CA ARG A 921 5.17 -25.20 -4.75
C ARG A 921 4.14 -25.87 -3.83
N ASP A 922 3.36 -25.09 -3.08
CA ASP A 922 2.22 -25.61 -2.31
C ASP A 922 0.98 -25.76 -3.21
N SER A 923 0.63 -27.01 -3.52
CA SER A 923 -0.52 -27.34 -4.37
C SER A 923 -1.89 -26.91 -3.80
N THR A 924 -1.98 -26.63 -2.49
CA THR A 924 -3.21 -26.16 -1.83
C THR A 924 -3.48 -24.66 -2.03
N ASN A 925 -2.47 -23.93 -2.52
CA ASN A 925 -2.58 -22.51 -2.87
C ASN A 925 -3.24 -22.31 -4.24
N ILE A 926 -3.92 -21.17 -4.40
CA ILE A 926 -4.60 -20.84 -5.66
C ILE A 926 -3.55 -20.54 -6.74
N ASP A 927 -3.64 -21.24 -7.86
CA ASP A 927 -2.80 -20.94 -9.01
C ASP A 927 -3.33 -19.72 -9.76
N TYR A 928 -3.03 -18.54 -9.23
CA TYR A 928 -3.47 -17.29 -9.85
C TYR A 928 -2.73 -17.00 -11.16
N VAL A 929 -1.56 -17.61 -11.41
CA VAL A 929 -0.84 -17.48 -12.69
C VAL A 929 -1.65 -18.14 -13.79
N PHE A 930 -2.12 -19.36 -13.53
CA PHE A 930 -3.01 -20.08 -14.43
C PHE A 930 -4.31 -19.31 -14.67
N TYR A 931 -4.94 -18.80 -13.60
CA TYR A 931 -6.20 -18.06 -13.68
C TYR A 931 -6.06 -16.72 -14.42
N VAL A 932 -5.07 -15.87 -14.10
CA VAL A 932 -4.86 -14.59 -14.79
C VAL A 932 -4.52 -14.85 -16.26
N THR A 933 -3.69 -15.85 -16.57
CA THR A 933 -3.42 -16.22 -17.97
C THR A 933 -4.71 -16.60 -18.71
N ALA A 934 -5.59 -17.39 -18.09
CA ALA A 934 -6.86 -17.77 -18.70
C ALA A 934 -7.80 -16.57 -18.89
N HIS A 935 -7.82 -15.63 -17.92
CA HIS A 935 -8.58 -14.38 -18.00
C HIS A 935 -8.12 -13.52 -19.19
N GLU A 936 -6.81 -13.29 -19.31
CA GLU A 936 -6.26 -12.49 -20.42
C GLU A 936 -6.50 -13.15 -21.78
N ILE A 937 -6.49 -14.48 -21.87
CA ILE A 937 -6.79 -15.19 -23.12
C ILE A 937 -8.29 -15.12 -23.43
N ALA A 938 -9.16 -15.15 -22.43
CA ALA A 938 -10.60 -15.03 -22.63
C ALA A 938 -10.97 -13.68 -23.29
N HIS A 939 -10.19 -12.63 -23.06
CA HIS A 939 -10.39 -11.35 -23.73
C HIS A 939 -10.28 -11.40 -25.26
N GLN A 940 -9.64 -12.43 -25.83
CA GLN A 940 -9.61 -12.64 -27.28
C GLN A 940 -11.02 -12.90 -27.87
N TRP A 941 -11.98 -13.32 -27.04
CA TRP A 941 -13.40 -13.35 -27.34
C TRP A 941 -14.11 -12.11 -26.77
N TRP A 942 -13.90 -11.83 -25.49
CA TRP A 942 -14.58 -10.76 -24.75
C TRP A 942 -13.77 -9.46 -24.77
N ALA A 943 -14.30 -8.43 -25.45
CA ALA A 943 -13.65 -7.20 -25.91
C ALA A 943 -13.09 -7.28 -27.34
N HIS A 944 -12.29 -8.29 -27.71
CA HIS A 944 -11.66 -8.33 -29.05
C HIS A 944 -12.58 -8.83 -30.17
N GLN A 945 -13.42 -9.84 -29.93
CA GLN A 945 -14.48 -10.21 -30.88
C GLN A 945 -15.78 -9.45 -30.60
N VAL A 946 -16.20 -9.41 -29.34
CA VAL A 946 -17.42 -8.71 -28.91
C VAL A 946 -17.05 -7.61 -27.93
N CYS A 947 -17.26 -6.35 -28.32
CA CYS A 947 -16.97 -5.20 -27.47
C CYS A 947 -18.26 -4.47 -27.10
N GLY A 948 -18.43 -4.11 -25.83
CA GLY A 948 -19.58 -3.32 -25.37
C GLY A 948 -19.50 -1.85 -25.82
N ALA A 949 -20.66 -1.26 -26.08
CA ALA A 949 -20.82 0.18 -26.26
C ALA A 949 -20.28 0.97 -25.05
N ASN A 950 -19.85 2.22 -25.24
CA ASN A 950 -19.32 3.08 -24.17
C ASN A 950 -20.43 3.64 -23.25
N VAL A 951 -21.19 2.75 -22.61
CA VAL A 951 -22.30 3.06 -21.71
C VAL A 951 -22.31 2.10 -20.51
N GLN A 952 -23.09 2.43 -19.48
CA GLN A 952 -23.31 1.57 -18.31
C GLN A 952 -23.52 0.09 -18.70
N GLY A 953 -22.81 -0.80 -18.00
CA GLY A 953 -22.87 -2.24 -18.25
C GLY A 953 -21.89 -2.77 -19.30
N ALA A 954 -21.12 -1.92 -19.98
CA ALA A 954 -20.17 -2.36 -21.01
C ALA A 954 -19.21 -3.46 -20.52
N THR A 955 -18.67 -3.28 -19.31
CA THR A 955 -17.66 -4.17 -18.75
C THR A 955 -18.22 -5.46 -18.15
N LEU A 956 -19.55 -5.62 -18.09
CA LEU A 956 -20.15 -6.96 -17.90
C LEU A 956 -19.75 -7.89 -19.06
N MET A 957 -19.78 -7.37 -20.29
CA MET A 957 -19.51 -8.16 -21.50
C MET A 957 -18.00 -8.37 -21.75
N SER A 958 -17.12 -7.55 -21.17
CA SER A 958 -15.66 -7.75 -21.26
C SER A 958 -15.10 -8.50 -20.05
N GLU A 959 -15.28 -7.97 -18.84
CA GLU A 959 -14.60 -8.47 -17.64
C GLU A 959 -15.34 -9.64 -17.02
N ALA A 960 -16.66 -9.54 -16.80
CA ALA A 960 -17.38 -10.62 -16.11
C ALA A 960 -17.48 -11.90 -16.98
N LEU A 961 -17.52 -11.77 -18.31
CA LEU A 961 -17.43 -12.91 -19.23
C LEU A 961 -16.02 -13.51 -19.28
N ALA A 962 -14.96 -12.69 -19.25
CA ALA A 962 -13.58 -13.16 -19.14
C ALA A 962 -13.35 -13.90 -17.81
N GLN A 963 -13.88 -13.36 -16.70
CA GLN A 963 -13.90 -14.00 -15.40
C GLN A 963 -14.55 -15.37 -15.48
N TYR A 964 -15.82 -15.43 -15.92
CA TYR A 964 -16.55 -16.69 -16.08
C TYR A 964 -15.72 -17.73 -16.85
N SER A 965 -15.16 -17.33 -17.99
CA SER A 965 -14.38 -18.17 -18.87
C SER A 965 -13.14 -18.73 -18.17
N ALA A 966 -12.39 -17.89 -17.45
CA ALA A 966 -11.24 -18.30 -16.67
C ALA A 966 -11.62 -19.29 -15.55
N LEU A 967 -12.74 -19.06 -14.87
CA LEU A 967 -13.22 -19.95 -13.80
C LEU A 967 -13.57 -21.35 -14.32
N MET A 968 -14.10 -21.47 -15.54
CA MET A 968 -14.43 -22.79 -16.10
C MET A 968 -13.18 -23.61 -16.40
N VAL A 969 -12.15 -22.97 -16.95
CA VAL A 969 -10.86 -23.63 -17.19
C VAL A 969 -10.18 -23.98 -15.87
N MET A 970 -10.24 -23.08 -14.89
CA MET A 970 -9.70 -23.29 -13.54
C MET A 970 -10.39 -24.45 -12.81
N GLU A 971 -11.72 -24.57 -12.90
CA GLU A 971 -12.43 -25.70 -12.30
C GLU A 971 -12.07 -27.03 -12.96
N LYS A 972 -11.91 -27.07 -14.28
CA LYS A 972 -11.53 -28.30 -15.00
C LYS A 972 -10.13 -28.78 -14.60
N GLU A 973 -9.22 -27.86 -14.33
CA GLU A 973 -7.87 -28.18 -13.88
C GLU A 973 -7.81 -28.56 -12.39
N TYR A 974 -8.49 -27.80 -11.53
CA TYR A 974 -8.28 -27.87 -10.08
C TYR A 974 -9.47 -28.40 -9.27
N GLY A 975 -10.61 -28.62 -9.89
CA GLY A 975 -11.82 -29.13 -9.26
C GLY A 975 -12.57 -28.14 -8.37
N LYS A 976 -13.78 -28.54 -7.96
CA LYS A 976 -14.73 -27.70 -7.23
C LYS A 976 -14.24 -27.26 -5.84
N THR A 977 -13.43 -28.06 -5.17
CA THR A 977 -12.89 -27.73 -3.84
C THR A 977 -11.98 -26.51 -3.90
N LYS A 978 -11.11 -26.43 -4.92
CA LYS A 978 -10.25 -25.26 -5.14
C LYS A 978 -11.07 -24.04 -5.59
N MET A 979 -12.11 -24.27 -6.40
CA MET A 979 -13.05 -23.21 -6.77
C MET A 979 -13.77 -22.61 -5.57
N ARG A 980 -14.16 -23.40 -4.55
CA ARG A 980 -14.74 -22.85 -3.32
C ARG A 980 -13.81 -21.85 -2.64
N LYS A 981 -12.52 -22.17 -2.53
CA LYS A 981 -11.51 -21.28 -1.94
C LYS A 981 -11.38 -19.99 -2.77
N PHE A 982 -11.36 -20.12 -4.09
CA PHE A 982 -11.31 -18.98 -5.01
C PHE A 982 -12.55 -18.09 -4.91
N LEU A 983 -13.75 -18.67 -4.97
CA LEU A 983 -15.01 -17.93 -4.86
C LEU A 983 -15.15 -17.23 -3.52
N LYS A 984 -14.65 -17.83 -2.44
CA LYS A 984 -14.56 -17.14 -1.14
C LYS A 984 -13.72 -15.87 -1.24
N TYR A 985 -12.56 -15.92 -1.90
CA TYR A 985 -11.72 -14.74 -2.11
C TYR A 985 -12.43 -13.65 -2.90
N GLU A 986 -13.10 -14.02 -4.00
CA GLU A 986 -13.87 -13.09 -4.81
C GLU A 986 -15.03 -12.48 -4.00
N LEU A 987 -15.77 -13.31 -3.26
CA LEU A 987 -16.88 -12.85 -2.42
C LEU A 987 -16.41 -11.89 -1.31
N ASP A 988 -15.39 -12.29 -0.53
CA ASP A 988 -14.84 -11.48 0.54
C ASP A 988 -14.27 -10.15 0.00
N LYS A 989 -13.65 -10.17 -1.19
CA LYS A 989 -13.15 -8.96 -1.87
C LYS A 989 -14.28 -8.08 -2.38
N TYR A 990 -15.35 -8.65 -2.94
CA TYR A 990 -16.53 -7.89 -3.32
C TYR A 990 -17.13 -7.18 -2.10
N LEU A 991 -17.49 -7.92 -1.04
CA LEU A 991 -18.11 -7.39 0.17
C LEU A 991 -17.23 -6.36 0.88
N GLY A 992 -15.93 -6.67 1.03
CA GLY A 992 -14.96 -5.79 1.66
C GLY A 992 -14.66 -4.52 0.85
N SER A 993 -14.90 -4.52 -0.47
CA SER A 993 -14.69 -3.35 -1.32
C SER A 993 -15.88 -2.39 -1.37
N ARG A 994 -17.11 -2.86 -1.07
CA ARG A 994 -18.33 -2.04 -1.08
C ARG A 994 -18.19 -0.77 -0.23
N LYS A 995 -17.49 -0.85 0.90
CA LYS A 995 -17.24 0.31 1.77
C LYS A 995 -16.36 1.40 1.15
N TYR A 996 -15.54 1.07 0.15
CA TYR A 996 -14.67 2.02 -0.55
C TYR A 996 -15.31 2.61 -1.81
N GLU A 997 -16.57 2.27 -2.10
CA GLU A 997 -17.33 2.90 -3.19
C GLU A 997 -17.43 4.41 -2.97
N LYS A 998 -17.15 5.18 -4.03
CA LYS A 998 -16.96 6.63 -3.97
C LYS A 998 -18.24 7.42 -4.25
N GLU A 999 -19.18 6.85 -5.00
CA GLU A 999 -20.40 7.54 -5.40
C GLU A 999 -21.65 6.71 -5.12
N LYS A 1000 -21.76 5.53 -5.74
CA LYS A 1000 -22.89 4.62 -5.60
C LYS A 1000 -22.55 3.23 -6.12
N GLU A 1001 -23.10 2.21 -5.49
CA GLU A 1001 -23.04 0.83 -5.99
C GLU A 1001 -24.09 0.65 -7.09
N ASN A 1002 -23.71 0.09 -8.24
CA ASN A 1002 -24.65 -0.24 -9.31
C ASN A 1002 -24.87 -1.76 -9.40
N PRO A 1003 -26.05 -2.22 -9.85
CA PRO A 1003 -26.23 -3.61 -10.29
C PRO A 1003 -25.25 -3.99 -11.42
N LEU A 1004 -24.97 -5.28 -11.57
CA LEU A 1004 -23.94 -5.76 -12.51
C LEU A 1004 -24.23 -5.34 -13.96
N TYR A 1005 -25.49 -5.35 -14.39
CA TYR A 1005 -25.85 -4.92 -15.75
C TYR A 1005 -25.71 -3.42 -16.01
N LEU A 1006 -25.61 -2.59 -14.98
CA LEU A 1006 -25.38 -1.14 -15.09
C LEU A 1006 -24.00 -0.73 -14.57
N ASN A 1007 -23.07 -1.68 -14.49
CA ASN A 1007 -21.74 -1.41 -13.95
C ASN A 1007 -21.06 -0.22 -14.67
N GLU A 1008 -20.64 0.77 -13.89
CA GLU A 1008 -19.97 2.01 -14.37
C GLU A 1008 -18.44 1.83 -14.31
N ASN A 1009 -17.92 0.70 -14.81
CA ASN A 1009 -16.50 0.32 -14.73
C ASN A 1009 -15.97 0.16 -13.28
N GLN A 1010 -16.81 -0.35 -12.38
CA GLN A 1010 -16.43 -0.58 -10.98
C GLN A 1010 -15.75 -1.95 -10.83
N GLY A 1011 -14.46 -1.95 -10.48
CA GLY A 1011 -13.60 -3.14 -10.35
C GLY A 1011 -14.20 -4.27 -9.52
N TYR A 1012 -14.65 -3.95 -8.31
CA TYR A 1012 -15.23 -4.94 -7.39
C TYR A 1012 -16.55 -5.53 -7.90
N ILE A 1013 -17.25 -4.86 -8.84
CA ILE A 1013 -18.47 -5.36 -9.45
C ILE A 1013 -18.15 -6.26 -10.64
N HIS A 1014 -17.42 -5.77 -11.65
CA HIS A 1014 -17.24 -6.57 -12.87
C HIS A 1014 -16.25 -7.74 -12.74
N TYR A 1015 -15.35 -7.69 -11.75
CA TYR A 1015 -14.43 -8.78 -11.45
C TYR A 1015 -15.03 -9.65 -10.35
N ASN A 1016 -15.18 -9.11 -9.14
CA ASN A 1016 -15.47 -9.93 -7.97
C ASN A 1016 -16.94 -10.39 -7.89
N LYS A 1017 -17.90 -9.46 -7.99
CA LYS A 1017 -19.31 -9.84 -8.14
C LYS A 1017 -19.55 -10.60 -9.43
N GLY A 1018 -18.92 -10.20 -10.54
CA GLY A 1018 -18.99 -10.88 -11.84
C GLY A 1018 -18.63 -12.36 -11.76
N SER A 1019 -17.50 -12.68 -11.12
CA SER A 1019 -17.05 -14.06 -10.85
C SER A 1019 -18.10 -14.88 -10.13
N VAL A 1020 -18.57 -14.40 -8.96
CA VAL A 1020 -19.54 -15.11 -8.12
C VAL A 1020 -20.88 -15.26 -8.84
N THR A 1021 -21.38 -14.19 -9.47
CA THR A 1021 -22.64 -14.19 -10.21
C THR A 1021 -22.64 -15.15 -11.39
N MET A 1022 -21.63 -15.09 -12.26
CA MET A 1022 -21.59 -15.92 -13.47
C MET A 1022 -21.37 -17.40 -13.11
N TYR A 1023 -20.52 -17.69 -12.12
CA TYR A 1023 -20.32 -19.05 -11.61
C TYR A 1023 -21.61 -19.61 -11.01
N SER A 1024 -22.34 -18.80 -10.24
CA SER A 1024 -23.66 -19.13 -9.72
C SER A 1024 -24.63 -19.45 -10.84
N LEU A 1025 -24.84 -18.53 -11.78
CA LEU A 1025 -25.79 -18.73 -12.89
C LEU A 1025 -25.50 -20.06 -13.62
N ARG A 1026 -24.22 -20.32 -13.93
CA ARG A 1026 -23.78 -21.56 -14.55
C ARG A 1026 -24.15 -22.80 -13.74
N ASP A 1027 -23.99 -22.77 -12.43
CA ASP A 1027 -24.32 -23.90 -11.56
C ASP A 1027 -25.83 -24.17 -11.47
N TYR A 1028 -26.67 -23.14 -11.62
CA TYR A 1028 -28.13 -23.26 -11.62
C TYR A 1028 -28.70 -23.74 -12.96
N ILE A 1029 -28.25 -23.18 -14.09
CA ILE A 1029 -28.82 -23.48 -15.41
C ILE A 1029 -28.01 -24.53 -16.19
N GLY A 1030 -26.81 -24.86 -15.72
CA GLY A 1030 -25.88 -25.80 -16.36
C GLY A 1030 -24.87 -25.13 -17.30
N GLU A 1031 -23.64 -25.65 -17.32
CA GLU A 1031 -22.53 -25.16 -18.18
C GLU A 1031 -22.90 -25.14 -19.65
N ALA A 1032 -23.49 -26.22 -20.16
CA ALA A 1032 -23.86 -26.33 -21.58
C ALA A 1032 -24.90 -25.27 -22.00
N ASN A 1033 -25.89 -24.99 -21.15
CA ASN A 1033 -26.94 -24.01 -21.46
C ASN A 1033 -26.39 -22.58 -21.44
N LEU A 1034 -25.56 -22.25 -20.44
CA LEU A 1034 -24.93 -20.93 -20.38
C LEU A 1034 -23.95 -20.74 -21.55
N ASN A 1035 -23.07 -21.71 -21.81
CA ASN A 1035 -22.13 -21.63 -22.94
C ASN A 1035 -22.86 -21.50 -24.27
N LYS A 1036 -23.97 -22.22 -24.48
CA LYS A 1036 -24.79 -22.07 -25.69
C LYS A 1036 -25.36 -20.66 -25.83
N ALA A 1037 -25.79 -20.03 -24.74
CA ALA A 1037 -26.25 -18.63 -24.76
C ALA A 1037 -25.12 -17.67 -25.14
N LEU A 1038 -23.93 -17.87 -24.56
CA LEU A 1038 -22.74 -17.06 -24.86
C LEU A 1038 -22.23 -17.28 -26.30
N ALA A 1039 -22.31 -18.51 -26.82
CA ALA A 1039 -21.99 -18.83 -28.21
C ALA A 1039 -22.94 -18.12 -29.18
N LYS A 1040 -24.26 -18.16 -28.89
CA LYS A 1040 -25.28 -17.45 -29.67
C LYS A 1040 -25.02 -15.94 -29.65
N PHE A 1041 -24.75 -15.37 -28.49
CA PHE A 1041 -24.39 -13.95 -28.36
C PHE A 1041 -23.12 -13.60 -29.14
N THR A 1042 -22.09 -14.45 -29.09
CA THR A 1042 -20.85 -14.25 -29.85
C THR A 1042 -21.12 -14.33 -31.36
N ALA A 1043 -21.91 -15.29 -31.82
CA ALA A 1043 -22.27 -15.42 -33.23
C ALA A 1043 -23.02 -14.18 -33.77
N ASP A 1044 -23.89 -13.57 -32.96
CA ASP A 1044 -24.70 -12.42 -33.35
C ASP A 1044 -23.91 -11.10 -33.36
N TRP A 1045 -22.83 -10.99 -32.57
CA TRP A 1045 -22.16 -9.72 -32.28
C TRP A 1045 -20.66 -9.68 -32.61
N ALA A 1046 -20.00 -10.81 -32.88
CA ALA A 1046 -18.57 -10.83 -33.17
C ALA A 1046 -18.22 -9.97 -34.39
N PHE A 1047 -17.26 -9.05 -34.21
CA PHE A 1047 -16.74 -8.14 -35.24
C PHE A 1047 -17.79 -7.24 -35.94
N LYS A 1048 -18.96 -7.08 -35.33
CA LYS A 1048 -20.04 -6.27 -35.90
C LYS A 1048 -19.72 -4.80 -35.78
N GLU A 1049 -19.52 -4.12 -36.92
CA GLU A 1049 -19.34 -2.67 -36.99
C GLU A 1049 -20.45 -1.91 -36.21
N PRO A 1050 -20.17 -0.69 -35.71
CA PRO A 1050 -21.11 0.10 -34.92
C PRO A 1050 -22.56 0.07 -35.45
N LEU A 1051 -23.59 -0.11 -34.62
CA LEU A 1051 -23.63 0.02 -33.16
C LEU A 1051 -23.20 -1.25 -32.39
N PHE A 1052 -22.49 -1.04 -31.28
CA PHE A 1052 -22.02 -2.07 -30.36
C PHE A 1052 -23.14 -2.54 -29.40
N PRO A 1053 -23.07 -3.78 -28.89
CA PRO A 1053 -24.06 -4.30 -27.95
C PRO A 1053 -24.05 -3.55 -26.61
N VAL A 1054 -25.22 -3.47 -25.99
CA VAL A 1054 -25.42 -3.00 -24.61
C VAL A 1054 -25.91 -4.14 -23.71
N SER A 1055 -25.74 -4.01 -22.39
CA SER A 1055 -26.08 -5.08 -21.45
C SER A 1055 -27.57 -5.48 -21.48
N THR A 1056 -28.49 -4.55 -21.76
CA THR A 1056 -29.92 -4.84 -21.92
C THR A 1056 -30.25 -5.68 -23.15
N GLN A 1057 -29.36 -5.73 -24.15
CA GLN A 1057 -29.46 -6.64 -25.28
C GLN A 1057 -28.80 -7.99 -24.97
N PHE A 1058 -27.87 -8.04 -24.02
CA PHE A 1058 -27.22 -9.26 -23.57
C PHE A 1058 -28.09 -10.09 -22.60
N LEU A 1059 -28.77 -9.46 -21.63
CA LEU A 1059 -29.59 -10.16 -20.64
C LEU A 1059 -30.67 -11.10 -21.23
N PRO A 1060 -31.34 -10.77 -22.36
CA PRO A 1060 -32.27 -11.69 -23.01
C PRO A 1060 -31.67 -13.06 -23.36
N TYR A 1061 -30.39 -13.12 -23.77
CA TYR A 1061 -29.71 -14.40 -24.06
C TYR A 1061 -29.62 -15.28 -22.81
N LEU A 1062 -29.32 -14.67 -21.66
CA LEU A 1062 -29.28 -15.37 -20.38
C LEU A 1062 -30.69 -15.80 -19.93
N SER A 1063 -31.69 -14.94 -20.12
CA SER A 1063 -33.08 -15.22 -19.78
C SER A 1063 -33.68 -16.36 -20.62
N GLU A 1064 -33.37 -16.41 -21.92
CA GLU A 1064 -33.78 -17.49 -22.83
C GLU A 1064 -33.17 -18.84 -22.42
N ALA A 1065 -31.92 -18.85 -21.96
CA ALA A 1065 -31.25 -20.05 -21.47
C ALA A 1065 -31.64 -20.46 -20.05
N THR A 1066 -32.40 -19.61 -19.33
CA THR A 1066 -32.79 -19.85 -17.95
C THR A 1066 -34.22 -20.41 -17.88
N PRO A 1067 -34.44 -21.59 -17.27
CA PRO A 1067 -35.77 -22.15 -17.08
C PRO A 1067 -36.71 -21.20 -16.33
N ASP A 1068 -38.02 -21.24 -16.61
CA ASP A 1068 -39.00 -20.34 -16.00
C ASP A 1068 -38.98 -20.38 -14.45
N SER A 1069 -38.73 -21.56 -13.86
CA SER A 1069 -38.62 -21.74 -12.41
C SER A 1069 -37.42 -21.02 -11.78
N LEU A 1070 -36.43 -20.61 -12.58
CA LEU A 1070 -35.17 -20.00 -12.15
C LEU A 1070 -35.00 -18.56 -12.69
N LYS A 1071 -35.97 -18.03 -13.45
CA LYS A 1071 -35.88 -16.67 -14.04
C LYS A 1071 -35.69 -15.55 -13.02
N TYR A 1072 -36.09 -15.77 -11.76
CA TYR A 1072 -35.82 -14.84 -10.67
C TYR A 1072 -34.32 -14.56 -10.49
N LEU A 1073 -33.44 -15.52 -10.81
CA LEU A 1073 -31.99 -15.38 -10.71
C LEU A 1073 -31.44 -14.28 -11.60
N ILE A 1074 -32.00 -14.06 -12.79
CA ILE A 1074 -31.54 -12.98 -13.68
C ILE A 1074 -31.70 -11.62 -12.99
N LYS A 1075 -32.84 -11.41 -12.34
CA LYS A 1075 -33.11 -10.19 -11.57
C LYS A 1075 -32.19 -10.04 -10.37
N ASP A 1076 -31.98 -11.12 -9.62
CA ASP A 1076 -31.19 -11.07 -8.39
C ASP A 1076 -29.69 -10.94 -8.64
N LEU A 1077 -29.17 -11.63 -9.66
CA LEU A 1077 -27.76 -11.68 -10.00
C LEU A 1077 -27.28 -10.47 -10.81
N PHE A 1078 -28.11 -9.96 -11.73
CA PHE A 1078 -27.72 -8.92 -12.68
C PHE A 1078 -28.39 -7.57 -12.41
N GLU A 1079 -29.71 -7.56 -12.23
CA GLU A 1079 -30.52 -6.34 -12.22
C GLU A 1079 -30.57 -5.64 -10.87
N THR A 1080 -30.20 -6.33 -9.78
CA THR A 1080 -30.28 -5.81 -8.41
C THR A 1080 -28.99 -6.03 -7.61
N ILE A 1081 -28.91 -5.40 -6.45
CA ILE A 1081 -27.88 -5.67 -5.44
C ILE A 1081 -28.53 -6.58 -4.40
N THR A 1082 -28.51 -7.88 -4.68
CA THR A 1082 -29.10 -8.91 -3.81
C THR A 1082 -28.00 -9.57 -2.99
N LEU A 1083 -28.26 -9.69 -1.69
CA LEU A 1083 -27.38 -10.32 -0.72
C LEU A 1083 -28.18 -11.40 0.02
N TYR A 1084 -27.52 -12.47 0.40
CA TYR A 1084 -28.06 -13.48 1.30
C TYR A 1084 -27.43 -13.35 2.68
N SER A 1085 -28.14 -13.82 3.69
CA SER A 1085 -27.62 -14.05 5.03
C SER A 1085 -28.04 -15.46 5.40
N ASN A 1086 -27.28 -16.44 4.89
CA ASN A 1086 -27.47 -17.85 5.18
C ASN A 1086 -26.58 -18.24 6.35
N ARG A 1087 -27.11 -19.08 7.23
CA ARG A 1087 -26.37 -19.55 8.39
C ARG A 1087 -26.74 -20.98 8.71
N ALA A 1088 -25.75 -21.84 8.84
CA ALA A 1088 -25.95 -23.15 9.43
C ALA A 1088 -25.95 -23.03 10.96
N LYS A 1089 -27.04 -23.44 11.62
CA LYS A 1089 -27.19 -23.33 13.08
C LYS A 1089 -26.63 -24.56 13.78
N THR A 1090 -27.15 -25.73 13.41
CA THR A 1090 -26.80 -27.01 14.03
C THR A 1090 -26.86 -28.10 12.98
N ALA A 1091 -25.96 -29.08 13.08
CA ALA A 1091 -26.02 -30.31 12.30
C ALA A 1091 -25.78 -31.49 13.23
N THR A 1092 -26.70 -32.45 13.23
CA THR A 1092 -26.58 -33.65 14.05
C THR A 1092 -26.62 -34.92 13.21
N VAL A 1093 -25.94 -35.98 13.64
CA VAL A 1093 -25.90 -37.26 12.95
C VAL A 1093 -26.42 -38.41 13.80
N GLU A 1094 -27.29 -39.20 13.20
CA GLU A 1094 -27.77 -40.49 13.70
C GLU A 1094 -27.26 -41.61 12.77
N THR A 1095 -26.72 -42.69 13.36
CA THR A 1095 -26.32 -43.88 12.57
C THR A 1095 -27.53 -44.80 12.42
N LEU A 1096 -27.95 -45.06 11.18
CA LEU A 1096 -29.09 -45.91 10.88
C LEU A 1096 -28.69 -47.39 10.93
N ALA A 1097 -29.67 -48.26 11.21
CA ALA A 1097 -29.46 -49.72 11.31
C ALA A 1097 -28.88 -50.36 10.03
N ASN A 1098 -29.03 -49.72 8.87
CA ASN A 1098 -28.48 -50.15 7.58
C ASN A 1098 -27.03 -49.66 7.32
N GLY A 1099 -26.36 -49.08 8.32
CA GLY A 1099 -25.00 -48.58 8.22
C GLY A 1099 -24.85 -47.21 7.54
N LYS A 1100 -25.96 -46.56 7.14
CA LYS A 1100 -25.97 -45.18 6.62
C LYS A 1100 -26.08 -44.15 7.75
N TYR A 1101 -25.82 -42.89 7.44
CA TYR A 1101 -25.88 -41.79 8.40
C TYR A 1101 -27.00 -40.82 8.01
N LYS A 1102 -27.90 -40.54 8.96
CA LYS A 1102 -28.93 -39.51 8.83
C LYS A 1102 -28.40 -38.21 9.45
N VAL A 1103 -28.25 -37.18 8.63
CA VAL A 1103 -27.88 -35.83 9.06
C VAL A 1103 -29.12 -34.97 9.16
N VAL A 1104 -29.35 -34.36 10.32
CA VAL A 1104 -30.37 -33.35 10.53
C VAL A 1104 -29.70 -31.99 10.58
N LEU A 1105 -29.90 -31.17 9.56
CA LEU A 1105 -29.32 -29.83 9.45
C LEU A 1105 -30.42 -28.78 9.68
N THR A 1106 -30.17 -27.86 10.60
CA THR A 1106 -31.01 -26.67 10.80
C THR A 1106 -30.25 -25.44 10.30
N VAL A 1107 -30.90 -24.66 9.44
CA VAL A 1107 -30.32 -23.44 8.86
C VAL A 1107 -31.26 -22.26 9.07
N GLU A 1108 -30.72 -21.07 9.10
CA GLU A 1108 -31.45 -19.81 9.05
C GLU A 1108 -31.06 -19.08 7.76
N SER A 1109 -32.02 -18.50 7.05
CA SER A 1109 -31.74 -17.80 5.80
C SER A 1109 -32.61 -16.55 5.65
N GLN A 1110 -31.98 -15.47 5.20
CA GLN A 1110 -32.62 -14.23 4.83
C GLN A 1110 -32.08 -13.76 3.48
N LYS A 1111 -32.90 -12.97 2.77
CA LYS A 1111 -32.51 -12.32 1.52
C LYS A 1111 -32.72 -10.83 1.65
N LEU A 1112 -31.69 -10.07 1.31
CA LEU A 1112 -31.62 -8.64 1.46
C LEU A 1112 -31.45 -8.01 0.08
N ARG A 1113 -32.06 -6.85 -0.12
CA ARG A 1113 -31.82 -6.01 -1.29
C ARG A 1113 -31.24 -4.69 -0.83
N ALA A 1114 -30.03 -4.40 -1.33
CA ALA A 1114 -29.39 -3.11 -1.10
C ALA A 1114 -29.82 -2.10 -2.17
N ASP A 1115 -29.97 -0.85 -1.77
CA ASP A 1115 -30.02 0.27 -2.70
C ASP A 1115 -28.62 0.74 -3.11
N SER A 1116 -28.55 1.77 -3.96
CA SER A 1116 -27.29 2.31 -4.47
C SER A 1116 -26.39 2.96 -3.41
N THR A 1117 -26.95 3.30 -2.25
CA THR A 1117 -26.22 3.87 -1.09
C THR A 1117 -25.79 2.79 -0.08
N GLY A 1118 -26.21 1.55 -0.30
CA GLY A 1118 -25.92 0.41 0.57
C GLY A 1118 -26.93 0.23 1.70
N VAL A 1119 -28.10 0.87 1.66
CA VAL A 1119 -29.19 0.59 2.62
C VAL A 1119 -29.84 -0.74 2.24
N GLU A 1120 -29.92 -1.66 3.19
CA GLU A 1120 -30.39 -3.02 2.97
C GLU A 1120 -31.80 -3.22 3.52
N HIS A 1121 -32.66 -3.84 2.73
CA HIS A 1121 -34.03 -4.19 3.11
C HIS A 1121 -34.28 -5.69 2.92
N GLU A 1122 -34.89 -6.32 3.92
CA GLU A 1122 -35.30 -7.73 3.82
C GLU A 1122 -36.41 -7.91 2.79
N ILE A 1123 -36.28 -8.95 1.97
CA ILE A 1123 -37.26 -9.35 0.97
C ILE A 1123 -37.68 -10.80 1.18
N LYS A 1124 -38.98 -11.06 1.02
CA LYS A 1124 -39.49 -12.44 0.99
C LYS A 1124 -38.92 -13.16 -0.22
N PHE A 1125 -38.55 -14.42 -0.04
CA PHE A 1125 -37.99 -15.25 -1.12
C PHE A 1125 -38.35 -16.72 -0.92
N ALA A 1126 -38.17 -17.53 -1.95
CA ALA A 1126 -38.40 -18.97 -1.90
C ALA A 1126 -37.49 -19.62 -2.94
N ASP A 1127 -36.20 -19.52 -2.68
CA ASP A 1127 -35.15 -19.77 -3.67
C ASP A 1127 -34.60 -21.18 -3.50
N TYR A 1128 -34.10 -21.74 -4.59
CA TYR A 1128 -33.29 -22.96 -4.52
C TYR A 1128 -31.90 -22.60 -4.03
N ILE A 1129 -31.43 -23.20 -2.93
CA ILE A 1129 -30.08 -23.00 -2.38
C ILE A 1129 -29.46 -24.38 -2.13
N ASP A 1130 -28.16 -24.52 -2.41
CA ASP A 1130 -27.45 -25.77 -2.17
C ASP A 1130 -27.40 -26.09 -0.68
N ILE A 1131 -27.82 -27.31 -0.33
CA ILE A 1131 -27.53 -27.92 0.97
C ILE A 1131 -26.50 -29.02 0.73
N GLY A 1132 -25.43 -29.02 1.52
CA GLY A 1132 -24.36 -29.99 1.37
C GLY A 1132 -23.90 -30.62 2.67
N VAL A 1133 -23.40 -31.85 2.53
CA VAL A 1133 -22.79 -32.65 3.60
C VAL A 1133 -21.44 -33.13 3.10
N MET A 1134 -20.41 -33.00 3.93
CA MET A 1134 -19.02 -33.31 3.60
C MET A 1134 -18.39 -34.20 4.68
N ALA A 1135 -17.45 -35.03 4.26
CA ALA A 1135 -16.48 -35.71 5.12
C ALA A 1135 -15.13 -35.01 5.02
N LYS A 1136 -14.23 -35.25 5.97
CA LYS A 1136 -12.82 -34.87 5.81
C LYS A 1136 -12.04 -36.01 5.15
N ASP A 1137 -11.22 -35.65 4.17
CA ASP A 1137 -10.25 -36.53 3.51
C ASP A 1137 -8.86 -35.88 3.63
N GLY A 1138 -8.14 -36.21 4.71
CA GLY A 1138 -6.90 -35.52 5.08
C GLY A 1138 -7.13 -34.03 5.40
N LYS A 1139 -6.58 -33.14 4.58
CA LYS A 1139 -6.74 -31.67 4.70
C LYS A 1139 -7.87 -31.11 3.83
N GLU A 1140 -8.47 -31.91 2.96
CA GLU A 1140 -9.50 -31.46 2.03
C GLU A 1140 -10.89 -31.97 2.42
N ASP A 1141 -11.91 -31.19 2.09
CA ASP A 1141 -13.30 -31.58 2.31
C ASP A 1141 -13.77 -32.39 1.10
N LYS A 1142 -14.31 -33.59 1.36
CA LYS A 1142 -14.92 -34.46 0.36
C LYS A 1142 -16.44 -34.34 0.42
N LEU A 1143 -17.06 -33.92 -0.68
CA LEU A 1143 -18.51 -33.82 -0.79
C LEU A 1143 -19.17 -35.21 -0.74
N LEU A 1144 -20.09 -35.41 0.22
CA LEU A 1144 -20.95 -36.60 0.33
C LEU A 1144 -22.34 -36.35 -0.28
N TYR A 1145 -22.82 -35.11 -0.14
CA TYR A 1145 -24.11 -34.66 -0.64
C TYR A 1145 -24.01 -33.18 -1.04
N LEU A 1146 -24.61 -32.82 -2.17
CA LEU A 1146 -24.79 -31.43 -2.58
C LEU A 1146 -25.99 -31.38 -3.53
N GLN A 1147 -27.12 -30.86 -3.04
CA GLN A 1147 -28.33 -30.69 -3.85
C GLN A 1147 -29.03 -29.39 -3.50
N LYS A 1148 -29.75 -28.83 -4.48
CA LYS A 1148 -30.55 -27.61 -4.31
C LYS A 1148 -31.86 -27.95 -3.61
N HIS A 1149 -32.12 -27.29 -2.49
CA HIS A 1149 -33.39 -27.34 -1.78
C HIS A 1149 -34.07 -25.99 -1.83
N LYS A 1150 -35.40 -25.98 -1.79
CA LYS A 1150 -36.17 -24.74 -1.69
C LYS A 1150 -36.10 -24.23 -0.25
N VAL A 1151 -35.51 -23.05 -0.07
CA VAL A 1151 -35.31 -22.39 1.23
C VAL A 1151 -36.27 -21.20 1.33
N ILE A 1152 -36.92 -21.06 2.48
CA ILE A 1152 -37.81 -19.93 2.81
C ILE A 1152 -37.17 -19.03 3.88
N PRO A 1153 -37.69 -17.80 4.11
CA PRO A 1153 -37.11 -16.90 5.12
C PRO A 1153 -37.24 -17.49 6.53
N GLY A 1154 -36.21 -17.28 7.35
CA GLY A 1154 -36.12 -17.79 8.72
C GLY A 1154 -35.54 -19.20 8.79
N THR A 1155 -36.03 -20.00 9.74
CA THR A 1155 -35.46 -21.32 10.05
C THR A 1155 -36.00 -22.42 9.14
N ASN A 1156 -35.10 -23.20 8.54
CA ASN A 1156 -35.39 -24.35 7.70
C ASN A 1156 -34.70 -25.60 8.29
N ARG A 1157 -35.32 -26.77 8.16
CA ARG A 1157 -34.80 -28.05 8.66
C ARG A 1157 -34.74 -29.08 7.54
N PHE A 1158 -33.57 -29.69 7.35
CA PHE A 1158 -33.31 -30.69 6.31
C PHE A 1158 -32.87 -32.01 6.92
N GLU A 1159 -33.39 -33.12 6.40
CA GLU A 1159 -32.97 -34.47 6.75
C GLU A 1159 -32.32 -35.13 5.53
N ILE A 1160 -31.05 -35.52 5.67
CA ILE A 1160 -30.22 -35.98 4.55
C ILE A 1160 -29.59 -37.32 4.93
N ILE A 1161 -29.66 -38.31 4.04
CA ILE A 1161 -29.04 -39.62 4.25
C ILE A 1161 -27.78 -39.73 3.41
N VAL A 1162 -26.64 -40.01 4.04
CA VAL A 1162 -25.34 -40.19 3.38
C VAL A 1162 -24.75 -41.57 3.67
N ASN A 1163 -23.94 -42.08 2.74
CA ASN A 1163 -23.36 -43.42 2.81
C ASN A 1163 -22.01 -43.47 3.56
N SER A 1164 -21.48 -42.33 3.99
CA SER A 1164 -20.19 -42.23 4.68
C SER A 1164 -20.31 -41.28 5.85
N LYS A 1165 -19.43 -41.42 6.83
CA LYS A 1165 -19.47 -40.62 8.06
C LYS A 1165 -19.38 -39.12 7.72
N PRO A 1166 -20.41 -38.32 8.05
CA PRO A 1166 -20.40 -36.88 7.82
C PRO A 1166 -19.63 -36.17 8.94
N GLU A 1167 -18.91 -35.11 8.57
CA GLU A 1167 -18.20 -34.26 9.53
C GLU A 1167 -18.62 -32.80 9.46
N ILE A 1168 -19.07 -32.33 8.29
CA ILE A 1168 -19.48 -30.95 8.08
C ILE A 1168 -20.79 -30.94 7.29
N ALA A 1169 -21.74 -30.07 7.64
CA ALA A 1169 -22.94 -29.81 6.86
C ALA A 1169 -23.23 -28.31 6.79
N GLY A 1170 -23.93 -27.87 5.75
CA GLY A 1170 -24.17 -26.43 5.55
C GLY A 1170 -25.11 -26.06 4.42
N ILE A 1171 -25.43 -24.77 4.37
CA ILE A 1171 -26.20 -24.08 3.32
C ILE A 1171 -25.24 -23.21 2.51
N ASP A 1172 -25.36 -23.23 1.17
CA ASP A 1172 -24.35 -22.72 0.25
C ASP A 1172 -22.90 -23.04 0.68
N PRO A 1173 -22.57 -24.32 0.95
CA PRO A 1173 -21.26 -24.70 1.50
C PRO A 1173 -20.09 -24.49 0.53
N MET A 1174 -20.38 -24.07 -0.71
CA MET A 1174 -19.42 -23.83 -1.78
C MET A 1174 -19.22 -22.33 -2.08
N ASN A 1175 -19.86 -21.42 -1.33
CA ASN A 1175 -19.79 -19.97 -1.47
C ASN A 1175 -20.15 -19.47 -2.87
N LYS A 1176 -21.26 -19.99 -3.42
CA LYS A 1176 -21.73 -19.63 -4.75
C LYS A 1176 -22.58 -18.36 -4.72
N LEU A 1177 -23.34 -18.14 -3.66
CA LEU A 1177 -24.20 -16.99 -3.49
C LEU A 1177 -23.44 -15.83 -2.86
N ILE A 1178 -23.95 -14.62 -3.08
CA ILE A 1178 -23.42 -13.42 -2.46
C ILE A 1178 -23.95 -13.34 -1.02
N ASP A 1179 -23.28 -14.04 -0.11
CA ASP A 1179 -23.64 -14.09 1.31
C ASP A 1179 -22.88 -13.05 2.15
N ARG A 1180 -23.57 -12.34 3.07
CA ARG A 1180 -22.93 -11.35 3.96
C ARG A 1180 -21.87 -11.96 4.87
N ASP A 1181 -22.02 -13.23 5.28
CA ASP A 1181 -21.02 -13.93 6.09
C ASP A 1181 -20.89 -15.41 5.70
N SER A 1182 -20.10 -15.67 4.66
CA SER A 1182 -19.84 -17.05 4.20
C SER A 1182 -19.11 -17.95 5.22
N ASP A 1183 -18.62 -17.43 6.34
CA ASP A 1183 -17.91 -18.23 7.35
C ASP A 1183 -18.86 -19.05 8.23
N ASP A 1184 -20.14 -18.69 8.33
CA ASP A 1184 -21.14 -19.41 9.15
C ASP A 1184 -22.14 -20.26 8.32
N ASN A 1185 -21.92 -20.34 7.01
CA ASN A 1185 -22.60 -21.26 6.09
C ASN A 1185 -22.44 -22.75 6.43
N ARG A 1186 -21.43 -23.10 7.25
CA ARG A 1186 -21.04 -24.49 7.56
C ARG A 1186 -20.87 -24.69 9.06
N VAL A 1187 -21.30 -25.85 9.54
CA VAL A 1187 -21.10 -26.30 10.92
C VAL A 1187 -20.58 -27.73 10.98
N SER A 1188 -19.84 -28.04 12.04
CA SER A 1188 -19.45 -29.41 12.36
C SER A 1188 -20.69 -30.24 12.68
N VAL A 1189 -20.67 -31.51 12.27
CA VAL A 1189 -21.75 -32.45 12.54
C VAL A 1189 -21.51 -33.12 13.89
N GLU A 1190 -22.43 -32.93 14.82
CA GLU A 1190 -22.37 -33.48 16.18
C GLU A 1190 -23.13 -34.82 16.26
N LYS A 1191 -22.63 -35.75 17.07
CA LYS A 1191 -23.34 -37.01 17.30
C LYS A 1191 -24.47 -36.78 18.30
N ILE A 1192 -25.67 -37.28 17.97
CA ILE A 1192 -26.82 -37.29 18.90
C ILE A 1192 -26.56 -38.24 20.06
#